data_AF-A0AAD6WTR9-F1
#
_entry.id   AF-A0AAD6WTR9-F1
#
_cell.length_a   1.000
_cell.length_b   1.000
_cell.length_c   1.000
_cell.angle_alpha   90.00
_cell.angle_beta   90.00
_cell.angle_gamma   90.00
#
_symmetry.space_group_name_H-M   'P 1'
#
loop_
_entity.id
_entity.type
_entity.pdbx_description
1 polymer ?
#
loop_
_entity_poly.entity_id
_entity_poly.type
_entity_poly.pdbx_seq_one_letter_code
_entity_poly.pdbx_strand_id
1 'polypeptide(L)'
;MAYTQVPADTAYFPYPNKVTMLLDVLDNLPRLRMSSNQFKMILWILKECKVSAVPSYNSFRKTQDRLRKACGSEPKAYTSSVGNRFFVNDIRETIARDFTNPEVAKHLQFYPEETTGPISEVWQAQRWKEYKPSELTLMYSRGVRQFFIDELALLNDNSLAIPVAWIKRDGVLCADCLDVTPAITGWTIGANVRSVPAIQFQYNYYDVIERVGDKKITWAADAKPPNMPNKLRELAEGDDLYVVMIPIWADDVSGNKSKQYNKHINMYLANSNIPGQLLQQEYFVHFVSTSPHATSPEQFSALKEQIEATHTKPIPCYNAETKRKCRVVLRVPSLPADNPQQSEEASHMGGNANCGCRRCKAGGPHTVTETDQGYHAMHYAGVARDAAETKKNLENQIELAMYGVEAPITRMQTATGIKDKVAQHWIEILLKKSREIKANHPGRSAEDIKAELKTWFDAQPGDKVNPLLDIAGLDPTRDTPVEILHTILLRIIKYVWYILHSGWTDAQRDLFVIRLQSTDLDGLTVPPIRAAYMMQYRNGLIGKHFKTLMQTMVFHVHDLVSHELFVLVKAVCDMGAMLWVHEIDDMSQYISDLKILIGNVLDAFGDYDPAKILLKIKLHLLPHIPEDAVRFGPLIRNSTEVFECFNAIFRLCSILSNHQAPSRDIAMKFASMDRMKHVLSGGFWKAADTDEWVCAGPNVLAVLKNMPIIQRHLGWVPPHSLIPGNHSPIIPCIVNNNLRKCRGSNLGDSGTE
;
A
#
# COMPACT_ATOMS: atom_id res chain seq x y z
N MET A 1 -27.62 22.97 -12.21
CA MET A 1 -27.05 23.86 -13.24
C MET A 1 -26.95 23.05 -14.52
N ALA A 2 -27.48 23.60 -15.62
CA ALA A 2 -27.64 22.90 -16.90
C ALA A 2 -26.31 22.79 -17.64
N TYR A 3 -26.01 21.60 -18.16
CA TYR A 3 -24.84 21.31 -18.96
C TYR A 3 -24.97 21.99 -20.34
N THR A 4 -24.07 22.92 -20.65
CA THR A 4 -23.95 23.49 -21.99
C THR A 4 -23.14 22.52 -22.86
N GLN A 5 -23.76 21.99 -23.91
CA GLN A 5 -23.06 21.30 -25.00
C GLN A 5 -22.06 22.26 -25.65
N VAL A 6 -20.79 21.87 -25.70
CA VAL A 6 -19.70 22.66 -26.27
C VAL A 6 -19.71 22.58 -27.82
N PRO A 7 -19.60 23.69 -28.58
CA PRO A 7 -19.73 23.68 -30.06
C PRO A 7 -18.53 23.07 -30.81
N ALA A 8 -18.76 22.61 -32.05
CA ALA A 8 -17.86 21.90 -32.97
C ALA A 8 -16.58 22.70 -33.33
N ASP A 9 -15.33 22.26 -33.16
CA ASP A 9 -14.66 20.97 -33.36
C ASP A 9 -13.94 20.51 -32.06
N THR A 10 -14.72 20.11 -31.05
CA THR A 10 -14.25 19.69 -29.72
C THR A 10 -13.90 18.21 -29.63
N ALA A 11 -13.97 17.47 -30.74
CA ALA A 11 -13.90 16.02 -30.72
C ALA A 11 -12.57 15.48 -30.15
N TYR A 12 -11.48 16.23 -30.32
CA TYR A 12 -10.15 15.91 -29.81
C TYR A 12 -9.71 16.73 -28.59
N PHE A 13 -10.58 17.56 -28.01
CA PHE A 13 -10.26 18.33 -26.80
C PHE A 13 -9.70 17.41 -25.70
N PRO A 14 -8.63 17.79 -24.97
CA PRO A 14 -7.93 19.07 -24.96
C PRO A 14 -6.80 19.20 -26.00
N TYR A 15 -6.67 18.24 -26.91
CA TYR A 15 -5.68 18.26 -27.98
C TYR A 15 -6.17 19.08 -29.17
N PRO A 16 -5.25 19.71 -29.93
CA PRO A 16 -5.63 20.49 -31.11
C PRO A 16 -6.07 19.60 -32.29
N ASN A 17 -5.66 18.33 -32.33
CA ASN A 17 -5.99 17.37 -33.39
C ASN A 17 -5.61 15.93 -32.99
N LYS A 18 -6.05 14.97 -33.80
CA LYS A 18 -5.76 13.53 -33.66
C LYS A 18 -4.27 13.21 -33.57
N VAL A 19 -3.46 13.81 -34.43
CA VAL A 19 -2.02 13.51 -34.53
C VAL A 19 -1.33 13.88 -33.23
N THR A 20 -1.63 15.06 -32.67
CA THR A 20 -1.05 15.53 -31.41
C THR A 20 -1.49 14.67 -30.23
N MET A 21 -2.75 14.24 -30.19
CA MET A 21 -3.25 13.28 -29.19
C MET A 21 -2.47 11.96 -29.24
N LEU A 22 -2.36 11.32 -30.41
CA LEU A 22 -1.67 10.04 -30.56
C LEU A 22 -0.18 10.14 -30.21
N LEU A 23 0.47 11.25 -30.56
CA LEU A 23 1.85 11.53 -30.16
C LEU A 23 2.01 11.67 -28.64
N ASP A 24 1.05 12.31 -27.95
CA ASP A 24 1.06 12.40 -26.48
C ASP A 24 0.81 11.06 -25.80
N VAL A 25 -0.10 10.24 -26.33
CA VAL A 25 -0.31 8.86 -25.88
C VAL A 25 1.00 8.09 -26.02
N LEU A 26 1.60 8.11 -27.22
CA LEU A 26 2.83 7.38 -27.52
C LEU A 26 4.02 7.82 -26.64
N ASP A 27 4.21 9.11 -26.41
CA ASP A 27 5.28 9.61 -25.54
C ASP A 27 5.07 9.18 -24.07
N ASN A 28 3.83 8.97 -23.64
CA ASN A 28 3.46 8.67 -22.25
C ASN A 28 3.04 7.21 -22.01
N LEU A 29 3.24 6.29 -22.96
CA LEU A 29 3.01 4.86 -22.71
C LEU A 29 4.01 4.33 -21.66
N PRO A 30 3.55 3.77 -20.52
CA PRO A 30 4.42 3.40 -19.41
C PRO A 30 5.58 2.46 -19.77
N ARG A 31 5.30 1.45 -20.63
CA ARG A 31 6.27 0.41 -21.00
C ARG A 31 7.00 0.64 -22.33
N LEU A 32 6.77 1.77 -23.00
CA LEU A 32 7.34 2.10 -24.32
C LEU A 32 8.00 3.49 -24.33
N ARG A 33 8.75 3.82 -23.27
CA ARG A 33 9.44 5.11 -23.19
C ARG A 33 10.49 5.24 -24.30
N MET A 34 10.53 6.41 -24.93
CA MET A 34 11.47 6.74 -26.02
C MET A 34 12.36 7.91 -25.64
N SER A 35 13.56 7.97 -26.25
CA SER A 35 14.43 9.14 -26.16
C SER A 35 13.91 10.31 -27.00
N SER A 36 14.33 11.53 -26.66
CA SER A 36 14.03 12.73 -27.46
C SER A 36 14.44 12.60 -28.92
N ASN A 37 15.55 11.91 -29.20
CA ASN A 37 16.03 11.70 -30.57
C ASN A 37 15.17 10.69 -31.33
N GLN A 38 14.78 9.58 -30.69
CA GLN A 38 13.83 8.62 -31.28
C GLN A 38 12.49 9.30 -31.59
N PHE A 39 11.98 10.12 -30.66
CA PHE A 39 10.73 10.84 -30.88
C PHE A 39 10.82 11.85 -32.04
N LYS A 40 11.94 12.58 -32.16
CA LYS A 40 12.19 13.47 -33.30
C LYS A 40 12.21 12.72 -34.63
N MET A 41 12.75 11.49 -34.66
CA MET A 41 12.72 10.64 -35.87
C MET A 41 11.29 10.25 -36.26
N ILE A 42 10.42 9.96 -35.29
CA ILE A 42 8.99 9.70 -35.57
C ILE A 42 8.32 10.93 -36.20
N LEU A 43 8.56 12.12 -35.64
CA LEU A 43 8.03 13.36 -36.20
C LEU A 43 8.56 13.62 -37.63
N TRP A 44 9.81 13.26 -37.91
CA TRP A 44 10.38 13.34 -39.25
C TRP A 44 9.70 12.36 -40.21
N ILE A 45 9.56 11.08 -39.85
CA ILE A 45 8.86 10.07 -40.68
C ILE A 45 7.44 10.53 -41.02
N LEU A 46 6.68 11.03 -40.04
CA LEU A 46 5.31 11.50 -40.29
C LEU A 46 5.26 12.66 -41.30
N LYS A 47 6.28 13.54 -41.30
CA LYS A 47 6.40 14.63 -42.28
C LYS A 47 6.75 14.12 -43.67
N GLU A 48 7.68 13.16 -43.78
CA GLU A 48 8.01 12.52 -45.06
C GLU A 48 6.81 11.78 -45.65
N CYS A 49 5.99 11.15 -44.80
CA CYS A 49 4.71 10.54 -45.19
C CYS A 49 3.58 11.54 -45.46
N LYS A 50 3.87 12.85 -45.44
CA LYS A 50 2.90 13.94 -45.71
C LYS A 50 1.66 13.91 -44.81
N VAL A 51 1.80 13.44 -43.56
CA VAL A 51 0.73 13.49 -42.57
C VAL A 51 0.43 14.95 -42.22
N SER A 52 -0.84 15.35 -42.28
CA SER A 52 -1.26 16.72 -41.95
C SER A 52 -1.15 17.00 -40.45
N ALA A 53 -0.94 18.27 -40.10
CA ALA A 53 -0.95 18.76 -38.71
C ALA A 53 0.10 18.13 -37.75
N VAL A 54 1.21 17.59 -38.28
CA VAL A 54 2.34 17.11 -37.46
C VAL A 54 3.04 18.31 -36.78
N PRO A 55 3.07 18.38 -35.44
CA PRO A 55 3.69 19.51 -34.74
C PRO A 55 5.23 19.49 -34.87
N SER A 56 5.87 20.64 -34.70
CA SER A 56 7.30 20.66 -34.40
C SER A 56 7.54 20.08 -33.00
N TYR A 57 8.73 19.54 -32.74
CA TYR A 57 9.08 19.00 -31.43
C TYR A 57 8.85 20.01 -30.30
N ASN A 58 9.23 21.27 -30.52
CA ASN A 58 9.04 22.35 -29.56
C ASN A 58 7.56 22.71 -29.35
N SER A 59 6.77 22.76 -30.43
CA SER A 59 5.32 23.01 -30.34
C SER A 59 4.60 21.86 -29.60
N PHE A 60 5.02 20.62 -29.82
CA PHE A 60 4.52 19.45 -29.10
C PHE A 60 4.82 19.52 -27.60
N ARG A 61 6.07 19.82 -27.22
CA ARG A 61 6.44 19.97 -25.79
C ARG A 61 5.67 21.12 -25.13
N LYS A 62 5.49 22.27 -25.81
CA LYS A 62 4.61 23.36 -25.32
C LYS A 62 3.17 22.91 -25.13
N THR A 63 2.66 22.04 -26.00
CA THR A 63 1.32 21.46 -25.84
C THR A 63 1.24 20.58 -24.60
N GLN A 64 2.23 19.70 -24.37
CA GLN A 64 2.28 18.88 -23.15
C GLN A 64 2.41 19.73 -21.89
N ASP A 65 3.16 20.84 -21.92
CA ASP A 65 3.25 21.78 -20.80
C ASP A 65 1.90 22.45 -20.52
N ARG A 66 1.17 22.87 -21.56
CA ARG A 66 -0.21 23.40 -21.42
C ARG A 66 -1.14 22.35 -20.80
N LEU A 67 -1.08 21.11 -21.27
CA LEU A 67 -1.88 20.02 -20.75
C LEU A 67 -1.53 19.71 -19.28
N ARG A 68 -0.24 19.71 -18.92
CA ARG A 68 0.19 19.53 -17.53
C ARG A 68 -0.40 20.60 -16.61
N LYS A 69 -0.36 21.87 -17.03
CA LYS A 69 -0.95 22.98 -16.28
C LYS A 69 -2.48 22.90 -16.17
N ALA A 70 -3.14 22.34 -17.17
CA ALA A 70 -4.59 22.25 -17.21
C ALA A 70 -5.17 21.07 -16.41
N CYS A 71 -4.54 19.88 -16.50
CA CYS A 71 -5.11 18.64 -15.95
C CYS A 71 -4.08 17.64 -15.40
N GLY A 72 -2.84 18.09 -15.15
CA GLY A 72 -1.79 17.27 -14.54
C GLY A 72 -1.36 17.79 -13.17
N SER A 73 -0.28 17.20 -12.65
CA SER A 73 0.35 17.59 -11.39
C SER A 73 1.79 18.05 -11.63
N GLU A 74 2.31 18.89 -10.75
CA GLU A 74 3.75 19.22 -10.70
C GLU A 74 4.39 18.63 -9.44
N PRO A 75 5.49 17.86 -9.56
CA PRO A 75 6.21 17.32 -8.42
C PRO A 75 6.75 18.45 -7.53
N LYS A 76 6.60 18.28 -6.22
CA LYS A 76 7.08 19.23 -5.20
C LYS A 76 8.44 18.82 -4.70
N ALA A 77 9.34 19.78 -4.51
CA ALA A 77 10.67 19.55 -3.97
C ALA A 77 10.61 19.49 -2.43
N TYR A 78 11.30 18.52 -1.85
CA TYR A 78 11.45 18.33 -0.41
C TYR A 78 12.93 18.19 -0.05
N THR A 79 13.27 18.57 1.18
CA THR A 79 14.59 18.35 1.78
C THR A 79 14.37 17.65 3.12
N SER A 80 14.94 16.46 3.30
CA SER A 80 14.83 15.74 4.57
C SER A 80 15.58 16.44 5.71
N SER A 81 15.32 16.03 6.95
CA SER A 81 16.02 16.53 8.16
C SER A 81 17.54 16.33 8.09
N VAL A 82 17.99 15.33 7.33
CA VAL A 82 19.42 15.03 7.10
C VAL A 82 19.99 15.71 5.84
N GLY A 83 19.21 16.55 5.15
CA GLY A 83 19.67 17.38 4.03
C GLY A 83 19.52 16.77 2.63
N ASN A 84 18.95 15.56 2.49
CA ASN A 84 18.75 14.95 1.18
C ASN A 84 17.56 15.58 0.45
N ARG A 85 17.77 15.96 -0.82
CA ARG A 85 16.74 16.54 -1.67
C ARG A 85 16.06 15.48 -2.53
N PHE A 86 14.74 15.52 -2.61
CA PHE A 86 13.92 14.62 -3.44
C PHE A 86 12.64 15.32 -3.90
N PHE A 87 11.91 14.70 -4.83
CA PHE A 87 10.68 15.22 -5.40
C PHE A 87 9.53 14.24 -5.23
N VAL A 88 8.37 14.77 -4.83
CA VAL A 88 7.17 13.98 -4.53
C VAL A 88 6.02 14.45 -5.43
N ASN A 89 5.34 13.50 -6.06
CA ASN A 89 4.02 13.74 -6.65
C ASN A 89 2.99 13.81 -5.53
N ASP A 90 2.20 14.89 -5.49
CA ASP A 90 1.25 15.12 -4.41
C ASP A 90 0.18 14.01 -4.38
N ILE A 91 0.11 13.28 -3.26
CA ILE A 91 -0.82 12.16 -3.10
C ILE A 91 -2.27 12.66 -3.04
N ARG A 92 -2.48 13.91 -2.62
CA ARG A 92 -3.81 14.53 -2.54
C ARG A 92 -4.37 14.76 -3.94
N GLU A 93 -3.55 15.28 -4.84
CA GLU A 93 -3.92 15.45 -6.25
C GLU A 93 -4.13 14.11 -6.95
N THR A 94 -3.38 13.09 -6.54
CA THR A 94 -3.50 11.73 -7.06
C THR A 94 -4.84 11.10 -6.68
N ILE A 95 -5.21 11.13 -5.39
CA ILE A 95 -6.51 10.63 -4.94
C ILE A 95 -7.67 11.49 -5.47
N ALA A 96 -7.49 12.81 -5.61
CA ALA A 96 -8.49 13.64 -6.26
C ALA A 96 -8.76 13.20 -7.72
N ARG A 97 -7.72 12.74 -8.45
CA ARG A 97 -7.88 12.19 -9.81
C ARG A 97 -8.67 10.88 -9.83
N ASP A 98 -8.55 10.03 -8.81
CA ASP A 98 -9.35 8.81 -8.72
C ASP A 98 -10.86 9.13 -8.61
N PHE A 99 -11.22 10.15 -7.83
CA PHE A 99 -12.62 10.59 -7.70
C PHE A 99 -13.14 11.24 -8.98
N THR A 100 -12.30 12.01 -9.68
CA THR A 100 -12.71 12.68 -10.90
C THR A 100 -12.64 11.78 -12.13
N ASN A 101 -12.12 10.55 -12.00
CA ASN A 101 -12.04 9.57 -13.08
C ASN A 101 -13.25 8.61 -13.07
N PRO A 102 -14.12 8.62 -14.08
CA PRO A 102 -15.31 7.75 -14.10
C PRO A 102 -14.99 6.25 -14.20
N GLU A 103 -13.82 5.87 -14.72
CA GLU A 103 -13.40 4.45 -14.74
C GLU A 103 -12.91 3.98 -13.37
N VAL A 104 -12.67 4.89 -12.42
CA VAL A 104 -12.24 4.59 -11.04
C VAL A 104 -13.36 4.86 -10.04
N ALA A 105 -14.00 6.03 -10.11
CA ALA A 105 -15.00 6.51 -9.17
C ALA A 105 -16.18 5.54 -8.97
N LYS A 106 -16.62 4.86 -10.03
CA LYS A 106 -17.70 3.87 -10.00
C LYS A 106 -17.40 2.65 -9.12
N HIS A 107 -16.13 2.42 -8.80
CA HIS A 107 -15.68 1.26 -8.03
C HIS A 107 -15.39 1.59 -6.55
N LEU A 108 -15.38 2.87 -6.17
CA LEU A 108 -15.01 3.29 -4.81
C LEU A 108 -16.02 2.77 -3.76
N GLN A 109 -15.52 2.08 -2.75
CA GLN A 109 -16.24 1.65 -1.55
C GLN A 109 -15.79 2.50 -0.36
N PHE A 110 -16.73 3.10 0.37
CA PHE A 110 -16.40 4.08 1.42
C PHE A 110 -16.66 3.62 2.85
N TYR A 111 -17.43 2.54 3.01
CA TYR A 111 -17.90 2.08 4.31
C TYR A 111 -17.35 0.68 4.59
N PRO A 112 -17.03 0.36 5.86
CA PRO A 112 -16.81 -1.03 6.26
C PRO A 112 -18.01 -1.90 5.89
N GLU A 113 -17.76 -3.18 5.68
CA GLU A 113 -18.78 -4.15 5.31
C GLU A 113 -18.80 -5.35 6.28
N GLU A 114 -20.00 -5.75 6.67
CA GLU A 114 -20.31 -7.03 7.28
C GLU A 114 -21.06 -7.85 6.23
N THR A 115 -20.52 -9.02 5.92
CA THR A 115 -21.06 -9.91 4.90
C THR A 115 -21.24 -11.29 5.50
N THR A 116 -22.36 -11.93 5.17
CA THR A 116 -22.61 -13.35 5.42
C THR A 116 -21.95 -14.24 4.35
N GLY A 117 -21.59 -13.67 3.20
CA GLY A 117 -20.82 -14.33 2.15
C GLY A 117 -19.31 -14.28 2.41
N PRO A 118 -18.50 -14.77 1.46
CA PRO A 118 -17.06 -14.84 1.62
C PRO A 118 -16.41 -13.46 1.78
N ILE A 119 -15.30 -13.43 2.53
CA ILE A 119 -14.44 -12.25 2.68
C ILE A 119 -13.43 -12.22 1.55
N SER A 120 -13.50 -11.20 0.71
CA SER A 120 -12.64 -11.03 -0.46
C SER A 120 -11.85 -9.70 -0.45
N GLU A 121 -12.31 -8.72 0.34
CA GLU A 121 -11.84 -7.32 0.29
C GLU A 121 -11.49 -6.76 1.68
N VAL A 122 -10.60 -5.76 1.72
CA VAL A 122 -10.06 -5.22 2.97
C VAL A 122 -11.10 -4.50 3.83
N TRP A 123 -12.12 -3.90 3.23
CA TRP A 123 -13.21 -3.24 3.96
C TRP A 123 -14.18 -4.20 4.62
N GLN A 124 -14.14 -5.49 4.24
CA GLN A 124 -14.89 -6.56 4.91
C GLN A 124 -14.12 -7.12 6.12
N ALA A 125 -12.80 -6.89 6.16
CA ALA A 125 -11.91 -7.41 7.19
C ALA A 125 -11.85 -6.49 8.42
N GLN A 126 -11.21 -6.98 9.50
CA GLN A 126 -11.22 -6.29 10.79
C GLN A 126 -10.47 -4.95 10.78
N ARG A 127 -9.49 -4.76 9.89
CA ARG A 127 -8.61 -3.57 9.90
C ARG A 127 -9.37 -2.26 9.79
N TRP A 128 -10.38 -2.18 8.93
CA TRP A 128 -11.20 -0.95 8.82
C TRP A 128 -12.05 -0.72 10.07
N LYS A 129 -12.47 -1.79 10.75
CA LYS A 129 -13.28 -1.75 11.98
C LYS A 129 -12.47 -1.38 13.22
N GLU A 130 -11.14 -1.38 13.15
CA GLU A 130 -10.26 -0.92 14.23
C GLU A 130 -10.18 0.61 14.33
N TYR A 131 -10.51 1.32 13.25
CA TYR A 131 -10.60 2.78 13.27
C TYR A 131 -11.85 3.24 14.04
N LYS A 132 -11.76 4.39 14.70
CA LYS A 132 -12.94 5.00 15.32
C LYS A 132 -13.93 5.40 14.23
N PRO A 133 -15.25 5.41 14.50
CA PRO A 133 -16.23 5.89 13.52
C PRO A 133 -15.94 7.30 12.99
N SER A 134 -15.38 8.18 13.81
CA SER A 134 -14.93 9.52 13.42
C SER A 134 -13.72 9.56 12.49
N GLU A 135 -12.99 8.45 12.36
CA GLU A 135 -11.83 8.28 11.49
C GLU A 135 -12.19 7.60 10.16
N LEU A 136 -13.43 7.11 10.03
CA LEU A 136 -14.02 6.48 8.84
C LEU A 136 -14.96 7.46 8.11
N THR A 137 -15.56 7.01 7.00
CA THR A 137 -16.59 7.80 6.30
C THR A 137 -17.79 8.00 7.21
N LEU A 138 -17.88 9.21 7.77
CA LEU A 138 -18.76 9.54 8.89
C LEU A 138 -20.14 10.05 8.48
N MET A 139 -20.43 10.13 7.18
CA MET A 139 -21.71 10.63 6.69
C MET A 139 -22.28 9.81 5.54
N TYR A 140 -23.59 9.86 5.42
CA TYR A 140 -24.37 9.36 4.29
C TYR A 140 -25.18 10.50 3.68
N SER A 141 -25.22 10.54 2.34
CA SER A 141 -25.97 11.55 1.59
C SER A 141 -27.16 10.95 0.88
N ARG A 142 -28.32 11.56 1.07
CA ARG A 142 -29.58 11.23 0.38
C ARG A 142 -30.16 12.50 -0.25
N GLY A 143 -29.96 12.63 -1.57
CA GLY A 143 -30.33 13.85 -2.28
C GLY A 143 -29.49 15.03 -1.79
N VAL A 144 -30.16 16.06 -1.26
CA VAL A 144 -29.52 17.27 -0.71
C VAL A 144 -29.25 17.17 0.80
N ARG A 145 -29.72 16.10 1.46
CA ARG A 145 -29.54 15.90 2.90
C ARG A 145 -28.32 15.05 3.18
N GLN A 146 -27.56 15.49 4.17
CA GLN A 146 -26.40 14.78 4.69
C GLN A 146 -26.66 14.40 6.15
N PHE A 147 -26.49 13.13 6.46
CA PHE A 147 -26.65 12.53 7.77
C PHE A 147 -25.28 12.17 8.32
N PHE A 148 -24.80 12.93 9.30
CA PHE A 148 -23.53 12.69 9.96
C PHE A 148 -23.74 11.78 11.16
N ILE A 149 -22.73 10.99 11.52
CA ILE A 149 -22.72 10.35 12.84
C ILE A 149 -22.79 11.41 13.94
N ASP A 150 -23.25 10.99 15.11
CA ASP A 150 -23.41 11.83 16.30
C ASP A 150 -24.38 13.01 16.10
N GLU A 151 -25.24 12.97 15.09
CA GLU A 151 -26.29 13.95 14.85
C GLU A 151 -27.68 13.33 14.86
N LEU A 152 -28.64 13.99 15.50
CA LEU A 152 -30.02 13.54 15.51
C LEU A 152 -30.62 13.52 14.09
N ALA A 153 -31.38 12.47 13.78
CA ALA A 153 -32.13 12.34 12.54
C ALA A 153 -33.54 11.81 12.81
N LEU A 154 -34.50 12.19 11.96
CA LEU A 154 -35.85 11.60 11.94
C LEU A 154 -35.90 10.52 10.85
N LEU A 155 -36.41 9.36 11.23
CA LEU A 155 -36.64 8.23 10.33
C LEU A 155 -38.05 8.29 9.71
N ASN A 156 -38.29 7.53 8.64
CA ASN A 156 -39.58 7.52 7.93
C ASN A 156 -40.76 7.02 8.80
N ASP A 157 -40.48 6.23 9.84
CA ASP A 157 -41.47 5.77 10.81
C ASP A 157 -41.76 6.82 11.91
N ASN A 158 -41.21 8.02 11.77
CA ASN A 158 -41.23 9.13 12.74
C ASN A 158 -40.47 8.87 14.05
N SER A 159 -39.69 7.78 14.15
CA SER A 159 -38.75 7.61 15.25
C SER A 159 -37.51 8.49 15.08
N LEU A 160 -36.90 8.86 16.21
CA LEU A 160 -35.69 9.68 16.25
C LEU A 160 -34.49 8.79 16.60
N ALA A 161 -33.38 9.00 15.89
CA ALA A 161 -32.18 8.21 16.06
C ALA A 161 -30.92 9.08 15.94
N ILE A 162 -29.85 8.66 16.61
CA ILE A 162 -28.50 9.21 16.46
C ILE A 162 -27.63 8.10 15.86
N PRO A 163 -27.21 8.19 14.58
CA PRO A 163 -26.27 7.23 14.01
C PRO A 163 -24.90 7.41 14.66
N VAL A 164 -24.24 6.32 15.05
CA VAL A 164 -22.89 6.33 15.65
C VAL A 164 -21.83 5.75 14.71
N ALA A 165 -22.24 4.97 13.72
CA ALA A 165 -21.39 4.45 12.66
C ALA A 165 -22.21 4.16 11.39
N TRP A 166 -21.59 4.32 10.22
CA TRP A 166 -22.13 3.87 8.93
C TRP A 166 -21.41 2.59 8.49
N ILE A 167 -22.19 1.57 8.12
CA ILE A 167 -21.68 0.24 7.80
C ILE A 167 -22.58 -0.44 6.78
N LYS A 168 -21.97 -1.17 5.86
CA LYS A 168 -22.69 -1.95 4.86
C LYS A 168 -22.93 -3.36 5.39
N ARG A 169 -24.17 -3.86 5.35
CA ARG A 169 -24.55 -5.21 5.77
C ARG A 169 -25.18 -5.93 4.59
N ASP A 170 -24.55 -6.99 4.12
CA ASP A 170 -25.01 -7.82 2.99
C ASP A 170 -25.43 -6.97 1.77
N GLY A 171 -24.58 -6.03 1.35
CA GLY A 171 -24.89 -5.15 0.21
C GLY A 171 -25.64 -3.87 0.56
N VAL A 172 -26.30 -3.79 1.73
CA VAL A 172 -27.17 -2.67 2.12
C VAL A 172 -26.45 -1.71 3.06
N LEU A 173 -26.42 -0.42 2.73
CA LEU A 173 -25.90 0.59 3.65
C LEU A 173 -26.86 0.80 4.83
N CYS A 174 -26.33 0.65 6.04
CA CYS A 174 -27.02 0.82 7.30
C CYS A 174 -26.24 1.80 8.20
N ALA A 175 -26.92 2.29 9.23
CA ALA A 175 -26.28 2.95 10.36
C ALA A 175 -26.54 2.14 11.63
N ASP A 176 -25.56 2.11 12.52
CA ASP A 176 -25.77 1.71 13.91
C ASP A 176 -26.26 2.95 14.67
N CYS A 177 -27.40 2.83 15.35
CA CYS A 177 -28.12 3.97 15.90
C CYS A 177 -28.46 3.80 17.38
N LEU A 178 -28.40 4.89 18.13
CA LEU A 178 -29.04 5.04 19.43
C LEU A 178 -30.41 5.70 19.26
N ASP A 179 -31.45 5.12 19.87
CA ASP A 179 -32.80 5.68 19.80
C ASP A 179 -32.96 6.90 20.72
N VAL A 180 -33.72 7.88 20.27
CA VAL A 180 -34.03 9.10 21.04
C VAL A 180 -35.52 9.18 21.29
N THR A 181 -35.91 9.36 22.55
CA THR A 181 -37.32 9.47 22.94
C THR A 181 -37.60 10.86 23.49
N PRO A 182 -38.46 11.67 22.84
CA PRO A 182 -38.95 12.91 23.40
C PRO A 182 -39.75 12.67 24.68
N ALA A 183 -39.46 13.41 25.74
CA ALA A 183 -40.22 13.38 26.99
C ALA A 183 -40.37 14.79 27.58
N ILE A 184 -41.38 14.97 28.44
CA ILE A 184 -41.71 16.27 29.07
C ILE A 184 -40.55 16.77 29.94
N THR A 185 -39.84 15.86 30.61
CA THR A 185 -38.68 16.17 31.47
C THR A 185 -37.38 16.36 30.69
N GLY A 186 -37.43 16.39 29.35
CA GLY A 186 -36.29 16.41 28.46
C GLY A 186 -36.12 15.09 27.70
N TRP A 187 -35.52 15.15 26.52
CA TRP A 187 -35.35 14.00 25.63
C TRP A 187 -34.29 13.05 26.19
N THR A 188 -34.51 11.75 26.03
CA THR A 188 -33.60 10.69 26.51
C THR A 188 -32.96 9.95 25.33
N ILE A 189 -31.79 9.36 25.57
CA ILE A 189 -31.05 8.54 24.60
C ILE A 189 -31.01 7.11 25.14
N GLY A 190 -31.49 6.16 24.34
CA GLY A 190 -31.42 4.74 24.66
C GLY A 190 -29.98 4.22 24.66
N ALA A 191 -29.69 3.24 25.51
CA ALA A 191 -28.36 2.63 25.59
C ALA A 191 -28.13 1.54 24.53
N ASN A 192 -29.20 1.00 23.94
CA ASN A 192 -29.12 -0.09 22.97
C ASN A 192 -28.86 0.45 21.57
N VAL A 193 -27.87 -0.14 20.89
CA VAL A 193 -27.59 0.12 19.49
C VAL A 193 -28.46 -0.79 18.63
N ARG A 194 -29.22 -0.21 17.69
CA ARG A 194 -29.93 -0.95 16.64
C ARG A 194 -29.44 -0.58 15.26
N SER A 195 -29.47 -1.54 14.34
CA SER A 195 -29.15 -1.28 12.93
C SER A 195 -30.37 -0.72 12.20
N VAL A 196 -30.17 0.40 11.50
CA VAL A 196 -31.20 1.10 10.72
C VAL A 196 -30.72 1.23 9.27
N PRO A 197 -31.46 0.73 8.27
CA PRO A 197 -31.11 0.93 6.87
C PRO A 197 -31.05 2.42 6.50
N ALA A 198 -30.04 2.84 5.73
CA ALA A 198 -29.81 4.25 5.37
C ALA A 198 -31.02 4.90 4.65
N ILE A 199 -31.79 4.10 3.91
CA ILE A 199 -33.06 4.47 3.28
C ILE A 199 -34.14 4.93 4.28
N GLN A 200 -34.04 4.57 5.56
CA GLN A 200 -34.99 5.03 6.57
C GLN A 200 -34.77 6.49 7.01
N PHE A 201 -33.59 7.06 6.76
CA PHE A 201 -33.27 8.43 7.18
C PHE A 201 -33.97 9.46 6.29
N GLN A 202 -34.85 10.27 6.89
CA GLN A 202 -35.73 11.20 6.16
C GLN A 202 -35.31 12.66 6.30
N TYR A 203 -35.04 13.10 7.54
CA TYR A 203 -34.72 14.48 7.90
C TYR A 203 -33.48 14.52 8.79
N ASN A 204 -32.50 15.36 8.45
CA ASN A 204 -31.26 15.48 9.20
C ASN A 204 -31.43 16.38 10.44
N TYR A 205 -30.36 16.59 11.18
CA TYR A 205 -30.38 17.41 12.39
C TYR A 205 -31.00 18.80 12.19
N TYR A 206 -30.63 19.51 11.11
CA TYR A 206 -31.17 20.84 10.85
C TYR A 206 -32.67 20.82 10.56
N ASP A 207 -33.13 19.87 9.73
CA ASP A 207 -34.55 19.68 9.46
C ASP A 207 -35.33 19.39 10.76
N VAL A 208 -34.75 18.58 11.67
CA VAL A 208 -35.39 18.24 12.95
C VAL A 208 -35.46 19.45 13.88
N ILE A 209 -34.38 20.22 14.01
CA ILE A 209 -34.37 21.44 14.83
C ILE A 209 -35.38 22.46 14.33
N GLU A 210 -35.50 22.62 13.01
CA GLU A 210 -36.50 23.51 12.40
C GLU A 210 -37.94 23.08 12.73
N ARG A 211 -38.21 21.77 12.74
CA ARG A 211 -39.52 21.20 13.10
C ARG A 211 -39.89 21.35 14.57
N VAL A 212 -38.90 21.28 15.47
CA VAL A 212 -39.12 21.42 16.92
C VAL A 212 -39.44 22.88 17.31
N GLY A 213 -39.12 23.87 16.45
CA GLY A 213 -39.53 25.27 16.61
C GLY A 213 -38.70 26.08 17.63
N ASP A 214 -38.20 25.45 18.69
CA ASP A 214 -37.50 26.13 19.80
C ASP A 214 -35.98 26.32 19.57
N LYS A 215 -35.46 25.95 18.39
CA LYS A 215 -34.03 26.03 18.00
C LYS A 215 -33.03 25.30 18.94
N LYS A 216 -33.48 24.64 20.01
CA LYS A 216 -32.66 23.87 20.94
C LYS A 216 -33.45 22.70 21.53
N ILE A 217 -32.81 21.53 21.58
CA ILE A 217 -33.37 20.34 22.24
C ILE A 217 -33.04 20.41 23.73
N THR A 218 -34.06 20.25 24.58
CA THR A 218 -33.89 20.05 26.02
C THR A 218 -33.69 18.57 26.30
N TRP A 219 -32.48 18.22 26.73
CA TRP A 219 -32.11 16.85 27.11
C TRP A 219 -32.42 16.60 28.58
N ALA A 220 -32.77 15.36 28.93
CA ALA A 220 -32.90 14.92 30.32
C ALA A 220 -31.54 15.03 31.05
N ALA A 221 -31.56 15.19 32.37
CA ALA A 221 -30.35 15.45 33.16
C ALA A 221 -29.30 14.31 33.10
N ASP A 222 -29.75 13.08 32.88
CA ASP A 222 -28.94 11.88 32.74
C ASP A 222 -28.54 11.57 31.29
N ALA A 223 -29.16 12.22 30.31
CA ALA A 223 -28.80 12.07 28.91
C ALA A 223 -27.42 12.68 28.64
N LYS A 224 -26.58 11.94 27.90
CA LYS A 224 -25.25 12.38 27.46
C LYS A 224 -25.24 12.55 25.94
N PRO A 225 -25.91 13.59 25.41
CA PRO A 225 -25.95 13.80 23.97
C PRO A 225 -24.55 14.13 23.44
N PRO A 226 -24.22 13.68 22.23
CA PRO A 226 -23.02 14.16 21.56
C PRO A 226 -23.15 15.64 21.18
N ASN A 227 -22.02 16.24 20.78
CA ASN A 227 -22.01 17.61 20.28
C ASN A 227 -22.67 17.67 18.89
N MET A 228 -23.81 18.35 18.79
CA MET A 228 -24.56 18.55 17.55
C MET A 228 -24.65 20.04 17.17
N PRO A 229 -24.46 20.41 15.89
CA PRO A 229 -24.05 19.54 14.79
C PRO A 229 -22.63 19.00 15.00
N ASN A 230 -22.30 17.89 14.33
CA ASN A 230 -20.99 17.26 14.44
C ASN A 230 -19.92 18.25 13.98
N LYS A 231 -18.86 18.46 14.77
CA LYS A 231 -17.78 19.41 14.44
C LYS A 231 -17.08 19.09 13.11
N LEU A 232 -17.03 17.82 12.71
CA LEU A 232 -16.44 17.39 11.44
C LEU A 232 -17.28 17.81 10.23
N ARG A 233 -18.55 18.23 10.43
CA ARG A 233 -19.36 18.87 9.38
C ARG A 233 -18.73 20.19 8.89
N GLU A 234 -18.02 20.91 9.75
CA GLU A 234 -17.31 22.14 9.37
C GLU A 234 -16.24 21.85 8.31
N LEU A 235 -15.55 20.71 8.41
CA LEU A 235 -14.54 20.27 7.43
C LEU A 235 -15.14 20.00 6.05
N ALA A 236 -16.42 19.62 6.02
CA ALA A 236 -17.15 19.28 4.81
C ALA A 236 -17.60 20.51 4.01
N GLU A 237 -17.79 21.68 4.65
CA GLU A 237 -18.30 22.92 4.03
C GLU A 237 -19.56 22.71 3.15
N GLY A 238 -20.42 21.75 3.53
CA GLY A 238 -21.63 21.39 2.78
C GLY A 238 -21.42 20.40 1.62
N ASP A 239 -20.18 20.00 1.32
CA ASP A 239 -19.86 18.92 0.39
C ASP A 239 -19.93 17.54 1.08
N ASP A 240 -19.97 16.44 0.32
CA ASP A 240 -19.87 15.10 0.90
C ASP A 240 -18.45 14.83 1.40
N LEU A 241 -18.27 14.26 2.60
CA LEU A 241 -16.96 14.00 3.19
C LEU A 241 -16.67 12.49 3.24
N TYR A 242 -15.62 12.06 2.55
CA TYR A 242 -15.20 10.66 2.42
C TYR A 242 -13.82 10.41 3.04
N VAL A 243 -13.61 9.18 3.51
CA VAL A 243 -12.28 8.70 3.92
C VAL A 243 -11.73 7.71 2.89
N VAL A 244 -10.47 7.90 2.53
CA VAL A 244 -9.75 7.01 1.60
C VAL A 244 -8.55 6.39 2.29
N MET A 245 -8.46 5.08 2.17
CA MET A 245 -7.44 4.23 2.74
C MET A 245 -6.34 4.00 1.69
N ILE A 246 -5.14 4.54 1.94
CA ILE A 246 -3.99 4.52 1.03
C ILE A 246 -2.85 3.67 1.58
N PRO A 247 -2.79 2.34 1.32
CA PRO A 247 -1.59 1.56 1.61
C PRO A 247 -0.40 2.13 0.83
N ILE A 248 0.75 2.25 1.49
CA ILE A 248 1.97 2.82 0.92
C ILE A 248 3.04 1.74 0.89
N TRP A 249 3.68 1.61 -0.26
CA TRP A 249 4.76 0.67 -0.51
C TRP A 249 6.05 1.42 -0.74
N ALA A 250 7.14 0.92 -0.17
CA ALA A 250 8.50 1.36 -0.45
C ALA A 250 9.37 0.14 -0.83
N ASP A 251 10.42 0.39 -1.62
CA ASP A 251 11.36 -0.66 -2.00
C ASP A 251 12.67 -0.09 -2.54
N ASP A 252 13.72 -0.89 -2.43
CA ASP A 252 15.02 -0.59 -2.99
C ASP A 252 15.16 -1.15 -4.41
N VAL A 253 15.42 -0.25 -5.35
CA VAL A 253 15.44 -0.60 -6.77
C VAL A 253 16.68 -0.07 -7.44
N SER A 254 17.14 -0.78 -8.46
CA SER A 254 18.11 -0.20 -9.39
C SER A 254 17.39 0.58 -10.47
N GLY A 255 17.84 1.81 -10.69
CA GLY A 255 17.48 2.64 -11.84
C GLY A 255 18.03 2.13 -13.17
N ASN A 256 18.91 1.13 -13.15
CA ASN A 256 19.46 0.48 -14.34
C ASN A 256 18.84 -0.91 -14.58
N LYS A 257 19.13 -1.48 -15.75
CA LYS A 257 18.82 -2.91 -16.02
C LYS A 257 19.65 -3.86 -15.14
N SER A 258 20.81 -3.42 -14.65
CA SER A 258 21.69 -4.18 -13.74
C SER A 258 21.69 -3.61 -12.33
N LYS A 259 21.62 -4.47 -11.31
CA LYS A 259 21.47 -4.05 -9.89
C LYS A 259 22.66 -3.30 -9.27
N GLN A 260 23.85 -3.34 -9.86
CA GLN A 260 25.08 -2.83 -9.22
C GLN A 260 25.22 -1.31 -9.23
N TYR A 261 24.51 -0.58 -10.08
CA TYR A 261 24.70 0.86 -10.26
C TYR A 261 23.35 1.59 -10.25
N ASN A 262 23.32 2.81 -9.70
CA ASN A 262 22.15 3.68 -9.62
C ASN A 262 21.03 3.14 -8.70
N LYS A 263 21.32 3.01 -7.39
CA LYS A 263 20.31 2.62 -6.39
C LYS A 263 19.32 3.77 -6.18
N HIS A 264 18.05 3.43 -6.04
CA HIS A 264 16.96 4.31 -5.66
C HIS A 264 16.11 3.65 -4.58
N ILE A 265 15.48 4.45 -3.74
CA ILE A 265 14.35 4.04 -2.90
C ILE A 265 13.09 4.62 -3.54
N ASN A 266 12.21 3.73 -4.01
CA ASN A 266 10.94 4.09 -4.63
C ASN A 266 9.81 4.06 -3.61
N MET A 267 8.80 4.90 -3.84
CA MET A 267 7.54 4.89 -3.11
C MET A 267 6.36 4.89 -4.07
N TYR A 268 5.45 3.94 -3.86
CA TYR A 268 4.18 3.80 -4.58
C TYR A 268 3.03 3.78 -3.58
N LEU A 269 1.82 4.09 -4.05
CA LEU A 269 0.59 3.87 -3.28
C LEU A 269 -0.50 3.25 -4.16
N ALA A 270 -1.51 2.70 -3.49
CA ALA A 270 -2.77 2.30 -4.11
C ALA A 270 -3.95 2.88 -3.32
N ASN A 271 -5.11 2.97 -3.95
CA ASN A 271 -6.36 3.37 -3.31
C ASN A 271 -7.14 2.10 -2.92
N SER A 272 -7.05 1.69 -1.64
CA SER A 272 -7.64 0.43 -1.16
C SER A 272 -9.16 0.44 -0.99
N ASN A 273 -9.81 1.57 -1.33
CA ASN A 273 -11.26 1.65 -1.50
C ASN A 273 -11.72 1.06 -2.84
N ILE A 274 -10.80 0.54 -3.67
CA ILE A 274 -11.08 -0.10 -4.96
C ILE A 274 -10.98 -1.63 -4.79
N PRO A 275 -11.84 -2.44 -5.45
CA PRO A 275 -11.74 -3.90 -5.43
C PRO A 275 -10.34 -4.44 -5.71
N GLY A 276 -9.90 -5.37 -4.89
CA GLY A 276 -8.57 -5.95 -4.94
C GLY A 276 -8.25 -6.63 -6.27
N GLN A 277 -9.25 -7.10 -7.01
CA GLN A 277 -9.05 -7.62 -8.37
C GLN A 277 -8.54 -6.53 -9.33
N LEU A 278 -9.05 -5.30 -9.20
CA LEU A 278 -8.60 -4.16 -10.01
C LEU A 278 -7.22 -3.68 -9.56
N LEU A 279 -6.94 -3.69 -8.25
CA LEU A 279 -5.64 -3.28 -7.70
C LEU A 279 -4.46 -4.15 -8.14
N GLN A 280 -4.71 -5.33 -8.70
CA GLN A 280 -3.67 -6.16 -9.34
C GLN A 280 -3.24 -5.65 -10.73
N GLN A 281 -3.92 -4.64 -11.27
CA GLN A 281 -3.58 -4.02 -12.55
C GLN A 281 -2.64 -2.83 -12.34
N GLU A 282 -1.60 -2.72 -13.19
CA GLU A 282 -0.64 -1.58 -13.15
C GLU A 282 -1.33 -0.22 -13.29
N TYR A 283 -2.51 -0.18 -13.92
CA TYR A 283 -3.32 1.02 -14.01
C TYR A 283 -3.61 1.64 -12.65
N PHE A 284 -3.79 0.87 -11.58
CA PHE A 284 -4.16 1.38 -10.25
C PHE A 284 -2.97 1.58 -9.30
N VAL A 285 -1.74 1.43 -9.80
CA VAL A 285 -0.52 1.77 -9.05
C VAL A 285 -0.18 3.23 -9.29
N HIS A 286 0.04 3.98 -8.21
CA HIS A 286 0.41 5.39 -8.28
C HIS A 286 1.84 5.61 -7.82
N PHE A 287 2.63 6.28 -8.66
CA PHE A 287 3.97 6.73 -8.29
C PHE A 287 3.89 7.92 -7.33
N VAL A 288 4.64 7.85 -6.22
CA VAL A 288 4.72 8.94 -5.24
C VAL A 288 6.08 9.63 -5.31
N SER A 289 7.16 8.90 -5.07
CA SER A 289 8.50 9.49 -4.95
C SER A 289 9.58 8.48 -5.31
N THR A 290 10.76 9.00 -5.62
CA THR A 290 11.99 8.22 -5.73
C THR A 290 13.19 9.06 -5.32
N SER A 291 14.17 8.46 -4.68
CA SER A 291 15.43 9.14 -4.38
C SER A 291 16.63 8.19 -4.43
N PRO A 292 17.76 8.61 -5.03
CA PRO A 292 19.02 7.88 -4.92
C PRO A 292 19.76 8.12 -3.60
N HIS A 293 19.29 9.07 -2.78
CA HIS A 293 19.98 9.51 -1.57
C HIS A 293 19.12 9.43 -0.31
N ALA A 294 17.83 9.78 -0.42
CA ALA A 294 16.91 9.74 0.70
C ALA A 294 16.40 8.31 0.94
N THR A 295 16.50 7.86 2.18
CA THR A 295 15.92 6.60 2.68
C THR A 295 14.39 6.63 2.65
N SER A 296 13.73 5.51 2.96
CA SER A 296 12.26 5.50 3.01
C SER A 296 11.71 6.38 4.14
N PRO A 297 12.22 6.37 5.40
CA PRO A 297 11.68 7.24 6.44
C PRO A 297 11.81 8.73 6.11
N GLU A 298 12.91 9.14 5.46
CA GLU A 298 13.08 10.51 4.98
C GLU A 298 12.01 10.93 3.98
N GLN A 299 11.65 10.05 3.04
CA GLN A 299 10.60 10.32 2.06
C GLN A 299 9.20 10.27 2.71
N PHE A 300 8.99 9.40 3.70
CA PHE A 300 7.72 9.31 4.45
C PHE A 300 7.37 10.58 5.23
N SER A 301 8.36 11.38 5.64
CA SER A 301 8.14 12.69 6.26
C SER A 301 7.25 13.60 5.39
N ALA A 302 7.51 13.65 4.09
CA ALA A 302 6.71 14.43 3.14
C ALA A 302 5.28 13.88 2.99
N LEU A 303 5.10 12.56 3.09
CA LEU A 303 3.79 11.92 3.00
C LEU A 303 2.99 12.14 4.29
N LYS A 304 3.63 12.03 5.47
CA LYS A 304 3.02 12.33 6.78
C LYS A 304 2.41 13.72 6.77
N GLU A 305 3.17 14.74 6.35
CA GLU A 305 2.68 16.12 6.23
C GLU A 305 1.44 16.21 5.31
N GLN A 306 1.48 15.57 4.13
CA GLN A 306 0.36 15.58 3.19
C GLN A 306 -0.88 14.87 3.75
N ILE A 307 -0.71 13.77 4.49
CA ILE A 307 -1.78 13.00 5.13
C ILE A 307 -2.42 13.80 6.26
N GLU A 308 -1.63 14.28 7.22
CA GLU A 308 -2.09 15.03 8.39
C GLU A 308 -2.80 16.33 7.98
N ALA A 309 -2.31 17.00 6.93
CA ALA A 309 -2.97 18.18 6.37
C ALA A 309 -4.42 17.89 5.94
N THR A 310 -4.74 16.67 5.51
CA THR A 310 -6.12 16.32 5.12
C THR A 310 -7.08 16.18 6.30
N HIS A 311 -6.58 16.00 7.52
CA HIS A 311 -7.42 15.81 8.71
C HIS A 311 -8.03 17.13 9.18
N THR A 312 -7.38 18.26 8.86
CA THR A 312 -7.88 19.62 9.17
C THR A 312 -8.34 20.37 7.93
N LYS A 313 -7.80 20.04 6.75
CA LYS A 313 -8.21 20.60 5.46
C LYS A 313 -8.39 19.48 4.43
N PRO A 314 -9.56 18.82 4.41
CA PRO A 314 -9.85 17.76 3.44
C PRO A 314 -9.64 18.22 2.00
N ILE A 315 -9.34 17.26 1.11
CA ILE A 315 -9.05 17.52 -0.29
C ILE A 315 -10.35 17.88 -1.02
N PRO A 316 -10.55 19.12 -1.51
CA PRO A 316 -11.72 19.45 -2.30
C PRO A 316 -11.65 18.75 -3.66
N CYS A 317 -12.72 18.08 -4.05
CA CYS A 317 -12.78 17.24 -5.23
C CYS A 317 -14.18 17.20 -5.87
N TYR A 318 -14.29 16.50 -6.99
CA TYR A 318 -15.54 16.21 -7.68
C TYR A 318 -15.63 14.71 -7.91
N ASN A 319 -16.71 14.10 -7.42
CA ASN A 319 -16.97 12.70 -7.63
C ASN A 319 -17.64 12.51 -8.99
N ALA A 320 -16.92 11.90 -9.93
CA ALA A 320 -17.37 11.68 -11.30
C ALA A 320 -18.54 10.70 -11.40
N GLU A 321 -18.74 9.82 -10.41
CA GLU A 321 -19.88 8.91 -10.35
C GLU A 321 -21.14 9.65 -9.89
N THR A 322 -21.06 10.34 -8.74
CA THR A 322 -22.24 11.02 -8.18
C THR A 322 -22.51 12.39 -8.79
N LYS A 323 -21.60 12.91 -9.61
CA LYS A 323 -21.62 14.25 -10.20
C LYS A 323 -21.75 15.39 -9.18
N ARG A 324 -21.20 15.19 -7.97
CA ARG A 324 -21.27 16.15 -6.86
C ARG A 324 -19.87 16.52 -6.38
N LYS A 325 -19.75 17.73 -5.82
CA LYS A 325 -18.57 18.13 -5.07
C LYS A 325 -18.45 17.26 -3.81
N CYS A 326 -17.22 16.95 -3.46
CA CYS A 326 -16.91 16.14 -2.29
C CYS A 326 -15.55 16.54 -1.73
N ARG A 327 -15.26 16.04 -0.54
CA ARG A 327 -14.05 16.27 0.21
C ARG A 327 -13.49 14.95 0.71
N VAL A 328 -12.18 14.84 0.73
CA VAL A 328 -11.51 13.57 1.03
C VAL A 328 -10.48 13.72 2.14
N VAL A 329 -10.51 12.79 3.09
CA VAL A 329 -9.51 12.63 4.16
C VAL A 329 -8.72 11.35 3.89
N LEU A 330 -7.40 11.39 4.07
CA LEU A 330 -6.51 10.26 3.83
C LEU A 330 -6.12 9.54 5.11
N ARG A 331 -6.04 8.20 5.04
CA ARG A 331 -5.58 7.30 6.12
C ARG A 331 -4.67 6.22 5.55
N VAL A 332 -3.73 5.72 6.35
CA VAL A 332 -2.79 4.66 5.94
C VAL A 332 -3.15 3.36 6.68
N PRO A 333 -3.77 2.37 6.00
CA PRO A 333 -4.21 1.13 6.64
C PRO A 333 -3.08 0.11 6.84
N SER A 334 -2.07 0.11 5.97
CA SER A 334 -0.97 -0.84 5.98
C SER A 334 0.26 -0.36 5.21
N LEU A 335 1.37 -1.03 5.47
CA LEU A 335 2.67 -0.85 4.82
C LEU A 335 3.12 -2.18 4.20
N PRO A 336 2.57 -2.56 3.02
CA PRO A 336 3.06 -3.72 2.29
C PRO A 336 4.47 -3.41 1.78
N ALA A 337 5.44 -4.27 2.08
CA ALA A 337 6.79 -4.19 1.54
C ALA A 337 7.51 -5.52 1.71
N ASP A 338 8.75 -5.63 1.24
CA ASP A 338 9.58 -6.81 1.51
C ASP A 338 10.04 -6.84 2.99
N ASN A 339 10.60 -7.96 3.44
CA ASN A 339 10.93 -8.14 4.86
C ASN A 339 11.96 -7.13 5.40
N PRO A 340 13.10 -6.87 4.73
CA PRO A 340 14.02 -5.79 5.11
C PRO A 340 13.34 -4.43 5.21
N GLN A 341 12.53 -4.05 4.22
CA GLN A 341 11.87 -2.76 4.19
C GLN A 341 10.82 -2.63 5.30
N GLN A 342 10.00 -3.66 5.56
CA GLN A 342 9.06 -3.68 6.69
C GLN A 342 9.78 -3.64 8.05
N SER A 343 10.98 -4.20 8.15
CA SER A 343 11.81 -4.07 9.36
C SER A 343 12.23 -2.61 9.58
N GLU A 344 12.64 -1.91 8.52
CA GLU A 344 13.00 -0.49 8.59
C GLU A 344 11.79 0.39 8.94
N GLU A 345 10.63 0.13 8.32
CA GLU A 345 9.37 0.82 8.60
C GLU A 345 8.90 0.64 10.04
N ALA A 346 9.15 -0.53 10.64
CA ALA A 346 8.85 -0.84 12.03
C ALA A 346 9.94 -0.36 13.02
N SER A 347 10.96 0.39 12.57
CA SER A 347 12.10 0.81 13.41
C SER A 347 12.82 -0.37 14.09
N HIS A 348 12.93 -1.48 13.37
CA HIS A 348 13.49 -2.74 13.85
C HIS A 348 14.86 -3.03 13.20
N MET A 349 15.82 -3.47 14.02
CA MET A 349 17.23 -3.63 13.61
C MET A 349 17.51 -4.90 12.77
N GLY A 350 16.54 -5.80 12.63
CA GLY A 350 16.65 -7.02 11.83
C GLY A 350 16.90 -8.30 12.64
N GLY A 351 17.11 -9.41 11.94
CA GLY A 351 17.11 -10.76 12.53
C GLY A 351 18.26 -11.09 13.49
N ASN A 352 19.29 -10.25 13.57
CA ASN A 352 20.45 -10.45 14.48
C ASN A 352 20.23 -9.82 15.86
N ALA A 353 19.05 -9.24 16.12
CA ALA A 353 18.67 -8.77 17.45
C ALA A 353 18.34 -9.93 18.38
N ASN A 354 18.39 -9.71 19.70
CA ASN A 354 17.82 -10.69 20.65
C ASN A 354 16.33 -10.89 20.35
N CYS A 355 15.58 -9.82 20.11
CA CYS A 355 14.20 -9.90 19.66
C CYS A 355 14.12 -9.71 18.13
N GLY A 356 14.47 -10.75 17.37
CA GLY A 356 14.64 -10.69 15.91
C GLY A 356 13.36 -10.51 15.08
N CYS A 357 12.17 -10.58 15.69
CA CYS A 357 10.90 -10.34 15.02
C CYS A 357 10.52 -8.85 15.06
N ARG A 358 10.15 -8.29 13.90
CA ARG A 358 9.66 -6.90 13.80
C ARG A 358 8.27 -6.69 14.41
N ARG A 359 7.50 -7.77 14.63
CA ARG A 359 6.10 -7.72 15.07
C ARG A 359 5.87 -8.09 16.52
N CYS A 360 6.76 -8.92 17.07
CA CYS A 360 6.66 -9.37 18.45
C CYS A 360 8.04 -9.42 19.12
N LYS A 361 8.04 -9.67 20.42
CA LYS A 361 9.24 -9.71 21.27
C LYS A 361 9.84 -11.12 21.40
N ALA A 362 9.40 -12.07 20.56
CA ALA A 362 9.97 -13.41 20.56
C ALA A 362 11.47 -13.39 20.22
N GLY A 363 12.20 -14.31 20.85
CA GLY A 363 13.65 -14.40 20.80
C GLY A 363 14.28 -14.29 22.19
N GLY A 364 15.52 -13.83 22.22
CA GLY A 364 16.38 -13.73 23.38
C GLY A 364 17.83 -13.96 22.97
N PRO A 365 18.79 -13.81 23.90
CA PRO A 365 20.14 -14.31 23.67
C PRO A 365 20.10 -15.83 23.41
N HIS A 366 21.13 -16.37 22.76
CA HIS A 366 21.27 -17.80 22.45
C HIS A 366 21.02 -18.71 23.66
N THR A 367 21.51 -18.31 24.83
CA THR A 367 21.31 -19.03 26.10
C THR A 367 19.84 -19.19 26.52
N VAL A 368 18.93 -18.40 25.95
CA VAL A 368 17.48 -18.53 26.13
C VAL A 368 16.86 -19.29 24.98
N THR A 369 17.16 -18.92 23.73
CA THR A 369 16.52 -19.48 22.53
C THR A 369 16.93 -20.92 22.23
N GLU A 370 18.08 -21.37 22.73
CA GLU A 370 18.57 -22.75 22.60
C GLU A 370 18.07 -23.68 23.72
N THR A 371 17.27 -23.17 24.66
CA THR A 371 16.54 -24.02 25.62
C THR A 371 15.29 -24.61 24.98
N ASP A 372 14.80 -25.76 25.46
CA ASP A 372 13.56 -26.38 24.96
C ASP A 372 12.38 -25.39 24.96
N GLN A 373 12.23 -24.62 26.05
CA GLN A 373 11.19 -23.60 26.18
C GLN A 373 11.38 -22.45 25.18
N GLY A 374 12.60 -21.94 25.04
CA GLY A 374 12.91 -20.85 24.12
C GLY A 374 12.75 -21.26 22.65
N TYR A 375 13.17 -22.47 22.30
CA TYR A 375 13.01 -23.05 20.97
C TYR A 375 11.53 -23.25 20.64
N HIS A 376 10.76 -23.85 21.56
CA HIS A 376 9.32 -24.04 21.38
C HIS A 376 8.58 -22.70 21.25
N ALA A 377 9.00 -21.66 21.99
CA ALA A 377 8.42 -20.33 21.88
C ALA A 377 8.58 -19.72 20.47
N MET A 378 9.57 -20.12 19.68
CA MET A 378 9.74 -19.66 18.30
C MET A 378 8.68 -20.20 17.34
N HIS A 379 7.90 -21.22 17.74
CA HIS A 379 6.80 -21.79 16.95
C HIS A 379 5.52 -20.95 17.03
N TYR A 380 5.48 -19.94 17.89
CA TYR A 380 4.30 -19.12 18.13
C TYR A 380 4.63 -17.64 18.01
N ALA A 381 3.61 -16.82 17.74
CA ALA A 381 3.74 -15.38 17.87
C ALA A 381 4.03 -15.00 19.33
N GLY A 382 5.09 -14.24 19.57
CA GLY A 382 5.39 -13.70 20.90
C GLY A 382 4.48 -12.52 21.27
N VAL A 383 4.80 -11.86 22.38
CA VAL A 383 4.13 -10.61 22.79
C VAL A 383 4.28 -9.56 21.70
N ALA A 384 3.15 -9.03 21.21
CA ALA A 384 3.13 -8.02 20.16
C ALA A 384 3.94 -6.77 20.56
N ARG A 385 4.59 -6.16 19.57
CA ARG A 385 5.17 -4.83 19.68
C ARG A 385 4.08 -3.77 19.52
N ASP A 386 4.41 -2.56 19.92
CA ASP A 386 3.53 -1.40 19.89
C ASP A 386 4.34 -0.17 19.42
N ALA A 387 3.72 0.67 18.59
CA ALA A 387 4.37 1.87 18.05
C ALA A 387 4.74 2.88 19.15
N ALA A 388 3.89 3.07 20.16
CA ALA A 388 4.16 4.01 21.25
C ALA A 388 5.29 3.52 22.16
N GLU A 389 5.34 2.23 22.47
CA GLU A 389 6.49 1.62 23.17
C GLU A 389 7.78 1.78 22.35
N THR A 390 7.70 1.53 21.04
CA THR A 390 8.85 1.65 20.13
C THR A 390 9.38 3.07 20.10
N LYS A 391 8.48 4.06 19.97
CA LYS A 391 8.82 5.48 20.01
C LYS A 391 9.47 5.88 21.34
N LYS A 392 8.87 5.48 22.47
CA LYS A 392 9.44 5.75 23.80
C LYS A 392 10.83 5.14 23.96
N ASN A 393 11.07 3.95 23.41
CA ASN A 393 12.39 3.33 23.44
C ASN A 393 13.42 4.17 22.65
N LEU A 394 13.06 4.65 21.46
CA LEU A 394 13.90 5.52 20.65
C LEU A 394 14.20 6.85 21.34
N GLU A 395 13.20 7.46 21.99
CA GLU A 395 13.39 8.68 22.78
C GLU A 395 14.38 8.47 23.93
N ASN A 396 14.31 7.33 24.64
CA ASN A 396 15.29 6.97 25.67
C ASN A 396 16.70 6.77 25.09
N GLN A 397 16.82 6.16 23.90
CA GLN A 397 18.12 6.01 23.22
C GLN A 397 18.74 7.37 22.86
N ILE A 398 17.92 8.32 22.39
CA ILE A 398 18.33 9.70 22.08
C ILE A 398 18.75 10.43 23.36
N GLU A 399 18.01 10.28 24.45
CA GLU A 399 18.37 10.88 25.75
C GLU A 399 19.72 10.32 26.27
N LEU A 400 19.94 9.01 26.16
CA LEU A 400 21.22 8.39 26.52
C LEU A 400 22.39 8.93 25.69
N ALA A 401 22.17 9.25 24.41
CA ALA A 401 23.20 9.82 23.54
C ALA A 401 23.73 11.17 24.04
N MET A 402 22.91 11.95 24.76
CA MET A 402 23.31 13.24 25.32
C MET A 402 24.39 13.13 26.41
N TYR A 403 24.57 11.94 27.01
CA TYR A 403 25.65 11.65 27.94
C TYR A 403 26.99 11.32 27.27
N GLY A 404 27.03 11.18 25.93
CA GLY A 404 28.27 10.95 25.17
C GLY A 404 28.80 9.51 25.20
N VAL A 405 28.08 8.58 25.83
CA VAL A 405 28.47 7.16 25.98
C VAL A 405 27.59 6.28 25.10
N GLU A 406 28.22 5.52 24.20
CA GLU A 406 27.51 4.72 23.18
C GLU A 406 27.06 3.34 23.69
N ALA A 407 27.83 2.70 24.58
CA ALA A 407 27.58 1.34 25.02
C ALA A 407 26.17 1.07 25.60
N PRO A 408 25.56 1.96 26.43
CA PRO A 408 24.19 1.79 26.89
C PRO A 408 23.15 1.75 25.76
N ILE A 409 23.38 2.53 24.70
CA ILE A 409 22.49 2.61 23.53
C ILE A 409 22.58 1.31 22.75
N THR A 410 23.79 0.85 22.42
CA THR A 410 24.00 -0.42 21.70
C THR A 410 23.40 -1.59 22.47
N ARG A 411 23.58 -1.65 23.80
CA ARG A 411 22.98 -2.69 24.64
C ARG A 411 21.45 -2.66 24.58
N MET A 412 20.85 -1.47 24.63
CA MET A 412 19.39 -1.30 24.53
C MET A 412 18.89 -1.74 23.15
N GLN A 413 19.54 -1.30 22.06
CA GLN A 413 19.21 -1.70 20.69
C GLN A 413 19.24 -3.23 20.54
N THR A 414 20.33 -3.89 20.94
CA THR A 414 20.48 -5.35 20.85
C THR A 414 19.43 -6.08 21.69
N ALA A 415 19.16 -5.61 22.90
CA ALA A 415 18.20 -6.25 23.80
C ALA A 415 16.76 -6.17 23.30
N THR A 416 16.34 -5.02 22.75
CA THR A 416 14.96 -4.79 22.32
C THR A 416 14.71 -5.06 20.84
N GLY A 417 15.77 -5.09 20.02
CA GLY A 417 15.68 -5.12 18.57
C GLY A 417 15.24 -3.79 17.94
N ILE A 418 15.14 -2.70 18.71
CA ILE A 418 14.62 -1.41 18.24
C ILE A 418 15.79 -0.52 17.81
N LYS A 419 15.83 -0.18 16.52
CA LYS A 419 16.81 0.73 15.93
C LYS A 419 16.21 1.42 14.72
N ASP A 420 16.22 2.75 14.73
CA ASP A 420 15.69 3.60 13.67
C ASP A 420 16.81 4.43 13.02
N LYS A 421 16.76 4.60 11.71
CA LYS A 421 17.76 5.38 10.96
C LYS A 421 17.68 6.88 11.26
N VAL A 422 16.47 7.42 11.45
CA VAL A 422 16.29 8.85 11.76
C VAL A 422 16.83 9.15 13.17
N ALA A 423 16.44 8.34 14.15
CA ALA A 423 16.98 8.43 15.51
C ALA A 423 18.50 8.23 15.54
N GLN A 424 19.03 7.26 14.80
CA GLN A 424 20.48 6.97 14.75
C GLN A 424 21.29 8.16 14.25
N HIS A 425 20.81 8.89 13.24
CA HIS A 425 21.45 10.13 12.78
C HIS A 425 21.60 11.16 13.92
N TRP A 426 20.53 11.38 14.68
CA TRP A 426 20.56 12.30 15.81
C TRP A 426 21.43 11.80 16.96
N ILE A 427 21.39 10.51 17.26
CA ILE A 427 22.23 9.86 18.27
C ILE A 427 23.72 10.11 17.97
N GLU A 428 24.15 9.95 16.72
CA GLU A 428 25.54 10.18 16.31
C GLU A 428 25.98 11.64 16.50
N ILE A 429 25.11 12.60 16.15
CA ILE A 429 25.37 14.02 16.37
C ILE A 429 25.46 14.35 17.86
N LEU A 430 24.54 13.83 18.67
CA LEU A 430 24.49 14.10 20.10
C LEU A 430 25.70 13.49 20.84
N LEU A 431 26.09 12.27 20.49
CA LEU A 431 27.29 11.63 21.02
C LEU A 431 28.53 12.48 20.74
N LYS A 432 28.70 12.95 19.49
CA LYS A 432 29.82 13.80 19.10
C LYS A 432 29.82 15.11 19.88
N LYS A 433 28.69 15.83 19.91
CA LYS A 433 28.57 17.12 20.61
C LYS A 433 28.80 17.00 22.11
N SER A 434 28.27 15.95 22.75
CA SER A 434 28.48 15.70 24.18
C SER A 434 29.95 15.51 24.52
N ARG A 435 30.67 14.70 23.72
CA ARG A 435 32.12 14.48 23.87
C ARG A 435 32.91 15.77 23.67
N GLU A 436 32.55 16.59 22.68
CA GLU A 436 33.18 17.89 22.42
C GLU A 436 32.99 18.88 23.58
N ILE A 437 31.77 19.02 24.11
CA ILE A 437 31.50 19.91 25.25
C ILE A 437 32.25 19.43 26.49
N LYS A 438 32.27 18.11 26.75
CA LYS A 438 32.98 17.55 27.90
C LYS A 438 34.50 17.72 27.80
N ALA A 439 35.06 17.60 26.59
CA ALA A 439 36.48 17.85 26.33
C ALA A 439 36.85 19.32 26.54
N ASN A 440 36.01 20.25 26.06
CA ASN A 440 36.24 21.70 26.20
C ASN A 440 35.99 22.21 27.63
N HIS A 441 35.12 21.53 28.38
CA HIS A 441 34.75 21.91 29.75
C HIS A 441 34.73 20.70 30.70
N PRO A 442 35.90 20.15 31.09
CA PRO A 442 35.98 18.94 31.89
C PRO A 442 35.25 19.02 33.24
N GLY A 443 35.19 20.22 33.84
CA GLY A 443 34.54 20.47 35.13
C GLY A 443 33.01 20.52 35.09
N ARG A 444 32.36 20.52 33.92
CA ARG A 444 30.90 20.49 33.82
C ARG A 444 30.34 19.10 34.14
N SER A 445 29.22 19.06 34.85
CA SER A 445 28.53 17.80 35.13
C SER A 445 27.91 17.24 33.85
N ALA A 446 27.69 15.92 33.81
CA ALA A 446 27.04 15.28 32.66
C ALA A 446 25.58 15.75 32.50
N GLU A 447 24.90 16.06 33.59
CA GLU A 447 23.53 16.58 33.58
C GLU A 447 23.44 17.99 32.98
N ASP A 448 24.41 18.87 33.27
CA ASP A 448 24.44 20.21 32.66
C ASP A 448 24.64 20.15 31.15
N ILE A 449 25.50 19.23 30.69
CA ILE A 449 25.75 19.00 29.26
C ILE A 449 24.48 18.44 28.60
N LYS A 450 23.82 17.47 29.24
CA LYS A 450 22.55 16.91 28.77
C LYS A 450 21.48 17.98 28.63
N ALA A 451 21.28 18.83 29.64
CA ALA A 451 20.25 19.87 29.62
C ALA A 451 20.47 20.88 28.48
N GLU A 452 21.73 21.27 28.24
CA GLU A 452 22.10 22.13 27.10
C GLU A 452 21.82 21.43 25.77
N LEU A 453 22.24 20.16 25.62
CA LEU A 453 22.02 19.40 24.39
C LEU A 453 20.55 19.13 24.14
N LYS A 454 19.74 18.89 25.17
CA LYS A 454 18.29 18.71 25.05
C LYS A 454 17.64 19.98 24.49
N THR A 455 17.99 21.14 25.05
CA THR A 455 17.51 22.44 24.56
C THR A 455 17.91 22.67 23.10
N TRP A 456 19.16 22.37 22.76
CA TRP A 456 19.64 22.47 21.37
C TRP A 456 18.91 21.52 20.43
N PHE A 457 18.71 20.27 20.85
CA PHE A 457 18.09 19.20 20.07
C PHE A 457 16.61 19.48 19.78
N ASP A 458 15.88 19.94 20.79
CA ASP A 458 14.46 20.31 20.68
C ASP A 458 14.27 21.48 19.71
N ALA A 459 15.24 22.38 19.62
CA ALA A 459 15.24 23.49 18.68
C ALA A 459 15.58 23.08 17.24
N GLN A 460 16.09 21.86 16.99
CA GLN A 460 16.41 21.43 15.64
C GLN A 460 15.14 21.12 14.84
N PRO A 461 15.06 21.47 13.55
CA PRO A 461 13.91 21.13 12.71
C PRO A 461 13.88 19.64 12.34
N GLY A 462 12.75 19.21 11.77
CA GLY A 462 12.57 17.89 11.18
C GLY A 462 12.32 16.76 12.19
N ASP A 463 11.99 15.59 11.66
CA ASP A 463 11.65 14.41 12.46
C ASP A 463 12.85 13.93 13.30
N LYS A 464 12.54 13.48 14.52
CA LYS A 464 13.51 12.98 15.50
C LYS A 464 13.64 11.46 15.49
N VAL A 465 12.58 10.80 15.06
CA VAL A 465 12.43 9.36 14.91
C VAL A 465 11.66 9.10 13.61
N ASN A 466 11.55 7.84 13.20
CA ASN A 466 10.76 7.41 12.06
C ASN A 466 9.35 8.06 12.06
N PRO A 467 8.99 8.86 11.04
CA PRO A 467 7.72 9.60 11.00
C PRO A 467 6.49 8.68 10.96
N LEU A 468 6.64 7.42 10.55
CA LEU A 468 5.54 6.45 10.53
C LEU A 468 4.97 6.16 11.93
N LEU A 469 5.77 6.34 12.99
CA LEU A 469 5.33 6.13 14.38
C LEU A 469 4.34 7.20 14.86
N ASP A 470 4.16 8.29 14.11
CA ASP A 470 3.28 9.42 14.45
C ASP A 470 2.00 9.48 13.61
N ILE A 471 1.88 8.64 12.57
CA ILE A 471 0.70 8.68 11.69
C ILE A 471 -0.51 8.12 12.45
N ALA A 472 -1.53 8.96 12.63
CA ALA A 472 -2.75 8.58 13.34
C ALA A 472 -3.42 7.34 12.73
N GLY A 473 -3.64 6.33 13.58
CA GLY A 473 -4.28 5.07 13.23
C GLY A 473 -3.34 4.03 12.59
N LEU A 474 -2.04 4.30 12.49
CA LEU A 474 -1.03 3.36 11.96
C LEU A 474 -0.10 2.89 13.09
N ASP A 475 0.14 1.58 13.16
CA ASP A 475 1.21 0.98 13.95
C ASP A 475 2.14 0.18 13.03
N PRO A 476 3.33 0.71 12.65
CA PRO A 476 4.24 0.04 11.75
C PRO A 476 4.74 -1.33 12.25
N THR A 477 4.66 -1.60 13.55
CA THR A 477 5.03 -2.90 14.13
C THR A 477 3.95 -3.97 13.95
N ARG A 478 2.70 -3.56 13.65
CA ARG A 478 1.55 -4.45 13.46
C ARG A 478 0.94 -4.39 12.06
N ASP A 479 1.08 -3.26 11.38
CA ASP A 479 0.45 -2.96 10.09
C ASP A 479 1.38 -3.22 8.90
N THR A 480 2.38 -4.07 9.11
CA THR A 480 3.28 -4.63 8.09
C THR A 480 2.96 -6.11 7.87
N PRO A 481 1.81 -6.44 7.22
CA PRO A 481 1.35 -7.82 7.06
C PRO A 481 2.41 -8.67 6.36
N VAL A 482 2.41 -9.97 6.64
CA VAL A 482 3.36 -10.92 6.06
C VAL A 482 3.20 -10.97 4.54
N GLU A 483 4.21 -10.44 3.85
CA GLU A 483 4.21 -10.39 2.39
C GLU A 483 4.58 -11.77 1.82
N ILE A 484 3.62 -12.41 1.16
CA ILE A 484 3.70 -13.82 0.80
C ILE A 484 4.70 -14.11 -0.34
N LEU A 485 4.96 -13.16 -1.25
CA LEU A 485 5.95 -13.35 -2.32
C LEU A 485 7.37 -13.47 -1.75
N HIS A 486 7.76 -12.56 -0.87
CA HIS A 486 9.11 -12.48 -0.29
C HIS A 486 9.30 -13.36 0.93
N THR A 487 8.23 -13.84 1.55
CA THR A 487 8.28 -14.72 2.74
C THR A 487 8.10 -16.18 2.37
N ILE A 488 7.10 -16.52 1.54
CA ILE A 488 6.80 -17.91 1.20
C ILE A 488 7.58 -18.32 -0.06
N LEU A 489 7.31 -17.68 -1.21
CA LEU A 489 7.87 -18.15 -2.49
C LEU A 489 9.38 -17.93 -2.60
N LEU A 490 9.85 -16.69 -2.41
CA LEU A 490 11.26 -16.34 -2.59
C LEU A 490 12.14 -16.73 -1.40
N ARG A 491 11.57 -17.39 -0.37
CA ARG A 491 12.27 -17.81 0.84
C ARG A 491 11.88 -19.22 1.28
N ILE A 492 10.78 -19.46 1.97
CA ILE A 492 10.46 -20.82 2.50
C ILE A 492 10.49 -21.91 1.40
N ILE A 493 9.78 -21.70 0.30
CA ILE A 493 9.81 -22.63 -0.85
C ILE A 493 11.21 -22.69 -1.46
N LYS A 494 11.92 -21.57 -1.52
CA LYS A 494 13.31 -21.53 -1.97
C LYS A 494 14.26 -22.32 -1.06
N TYR A 495 14.05 -22.35 0.26
CA TYR A 495 14.84 -23.13 1.21
C TYR A 495 14.65 -24.62 0.95
N VAL A 496 13.40 -25.06 0.83
CA VAL A 496 13.07 -26.46 0.49
C VAL A 496 13.63 -26.84 -0.87
N TRP A 497 13.45 -25.99 -1.89
CA TRP A 497 14.01 -26.22 -3.23
C TRP A 497 15.54 -26.38 -3.20
N TYR A 498 16.24 -25.53 -2.43
CA TYR A 498 17.69 -25.61 -2.29
C TYR A 498 18.13 -26.93 -1.64
N ILE A 499 17.43 -27.37 -0.59
CA ILE A 499 17.68 -28.65 0.08
C ILE A 499 17.54 -29.80 -0.92
N LEU A 500 16.43 -29.83 -1.67
CA LEU A 500 16.15 -30.85 -2.67
C LEU A 500 17.26 -30.95 -3.72
N HIS A 501 17.48 -29.89 -4.49
CA HIS A 501 18.36 -30.00 -5.66
C HIS A 501 19.85 -30.13 -5.30
N SER A 502 20.23 -29.71 -4.10
CA SER A 502 21.62 -29.83 -3.61
C SER A 502 21.94 -31.24 -3.15
N GLY A 503 20.95 -31.96 -2.61
CA GLY A 503 21.09 -33.38 -2.24
C GLY A 503 20.99 -34.36 -3.41
N TRP A 504 20.46 -33.94 -4.57
CA TRP A 504 20.26 -34.83 -5.72
C TRP A 504 21.51 -35.07 -6.56
N THR A 505 21.69 -36.32 -6.99
CA THR A 505 22.56 -36.73 -8.10
C THR A 505 22.03 -36.23 -9.45
N ASP A 506 22.85 -36.27 -10.50
CA ASP A 506 22.42 -35.85 -11.84
C ASP A 506 21.28 -36.74 -12.38
N ALA A 507 21.31 -38.05 -12.14
CA ALA A 507 20.22 -38.94 -12.52
C ALA A 507 18.89 -38.61 -11.83
N GLN A 508 18.93 -38.25 -10.54
CA GLN A 508 17.73 -37.83 -9.80
C GLN A 508 17.20 -36.47 -10.31
N ARG A 509 18.10 -35.54 -10.66
CA ARG A 509 17.73 -34.25 -11.27
C ARG A 509 17.05 -34.46 -12.61
N ASP A 510 17.58 -35.33 -13.46
CA ASP A 510 17.00 -35.66 -14.76
C ASP A 510 15.62 -36.31 -14.61
N LEU A 511 15.48 -37.25 -13.67
CA LEU A 511 14.19 -37.87 -13.37
C LEU A 511 13.16 -36.84 -12.88
N PHE A 512 13.55 -35.93 -11.98
CA PHE A 512 12.67 -34.84 -11.54
C PHE A 512 12.26 -33.93 -12.70
N VAL A 513 13.17 -33.61 -13.62
CA VAL A 513 12.87 -32.80 -14.81
C VAL A 513 11.81 -33.47 -15.67
N ILE A 514 11.92 -34.77 -15.92
CA ILE A 514 10.94 -35.53 -16.70
C ILE A 514 9.57 -35.48 -16.03
N ARG A 515 9.51 -35.79 -14.72
CA ARG A 515 8.27 -35.81 -13.93
C ARG A 515 7.60 -34.44 -13.87
N LEU A 516 8.38 -33.38 -13.60
CA LEU A 516 7.86 -32.02 -13.55
C LEU A 516 7.35 -31.57 -14.92
N GLN A 517 8.01 -31.97 -16.01
CA GLN A 517 7.57 -31.66 -17.38
C GLN A 517 6.28 -32.38 -17.77
N SER A 518 6.00 -33.55 -17.19
CA SER A 518 4.76 -34.32 -17.41
C SER A 518 3.59 -33.89 -16.53
N THR A 519 3.72 -32.78 -15.79
CA THR A 519 2.61 -32.25 -14.98
C THR A 519 1.45 -31.85 -15.88
N ASP A 520 0.26 -32.36 -15.58
CA ASP A 520 -0.98 -31.86 -16.16
C ASP A 520 -1.25 -30.45 -15.63
N LEU A 521 -1.47 -29.50 -16.54
CA LEU A 521 -1.68 -28.09 -16.20
C LEU A 521 -3.16 -27.72 -16.19
N ASP A 522 -4.05 -28.68 -16.47
CA ASP A 522 -5.49 -28.46 -16.38
C ASP A 522 -5.87 -28.00 -14.97
N GLY A 523 -6.55 -26.86 -14.90
CA GLY A 523 -6.93 -26.20 -13.64
C GLY A 523 -5.85 -25.33 -12.99
N LEU A 524 -4.62 -25.27 -13.52
CA LEU A 524 -3.55 -24.41 -12.98
C LEU A 524 -3.40 -23.10 -13.77
N THR A 525 -3.37 -21.97 -13.06
CA THR A 525 -3.09 -20.65 -13.65
C THR A 525 -1.58 -20.39 -13.73
N VAL A 526 -0.83 -21.29 -14.38
CA VAL A 526 0.63 -21.19 -14.57
C VAL A 526 1.00 -21.26 -16.06
N PRO A 527 2.09 -20.60 -16.50
CA PRO A 527 2.58 -20.76 -17.86
C PRO A 527 3.10 -22.19 -18.08
N PRO A 528 3.24 -22.64 -19.35
CA PRO A 528 3.84 -23.93 -19.66
C PRO A 528 5.15 -24.15 -18.90
N ILE A 529 5.23 -25.27 -18.17
CA ILE A 529 6.38 -25.58 -17.35
C ILE A 529 7.58 -25.86 -18.25
N ARG A 530 8.68 -25.14 -18.02
CA ARG A 530 9.96 -25.37 -18.69
C ARG A 530 10.90 -26.06 -17.71
N ALA A 531 10.66 -27.34 -17.42
CA ALA A 531 11.31 -28.04 -16.31
C ALA A 531 12.84 -28.09 -16.48
N ALA A 532 13.33 -28.37 -17.70
CA ALA A 532 14.75 -28.37 -18.02
C ALA A 532 15.41 -27.02 -17.73
N TYR A 533 14.75 -25.91 -18.11
CA TYR A 533 15.21 -24.56 -17.79
C TYR A 533 15.24 -24.33 -16.28
N MET A 534 14.19 -24.74 -15.56
CA MET A 534 14.12 -24.57 -14.10
C MET A 534 15.24 -25.33 -13.39
N MET A 535 15.59 -26.54 -13.83
CA MET A 535 16.70 -27.32 -13.27
C MET A 535 18.08 -26.74 -13.66
N GLN A 536 18.25 -26.35 -14.92
CA GLN A 536 19.47 -25.70 -15.40
C GLN A 536 19.79 -24.44 -14.60
N TYR A 537 18.76 -23.64 -14.29
CA TYR A 537 18.87 -22.40 -13.53
C TYR A 537 18.34 -22.53 -12.09
N ARG A 538 18.46 -23.71 -11.47
CA ARG A 538 17.93 -24.03 -10.13
C ARG A 538 18.24 -23.01 -9.03
N ASN A 539 19.41 -22.37 -9.07
CA ASN A 539 19.81 -21.34 -8.10
C ASN A 539 19.24 -19.93 -8.40
N GLY A 540 18.71 -19.72 -9.60
CA GLY A 540 18.30 -18.42 -10.14
C GLY A 540 16.81 -18.30 -10.45
N LEU A 541 15.97 -19.12 -9.82
CA LEU A 541 14.53 -19.09 -10.03
C LEU A 541 13.89 -17.81 -9.45
N ILE A 542 12.73 -17.45 -9.99
CA ILE A 542 11.95 -16.25 -9.64
C ILE A 542 10.55 -16.66 -9.14
N GLY A 543 9.78 -15.69 -8.62
CA GLY A 543 8.48 -15.93 -7.97
C GLY A 543 7.54 -16.87 -8.73
N LYS A 544 7.34 -16.66 -10.05
CA LYS A 544 6.48 -17.54 -10.86
C LYS A 544 6.94 -19.01 -10.90
N HIS A 545 8.25 -19.26 -10.90
CA HIS A 545 8.79 -20.62 -10.89
C HIS A 545 8.57 -21.26 -9.52
N PHE A 546 8.80 -20.52 -8.43
CA PHE A 546 8.53 -21.03 -7.08
C PHE A 546 7.05 -21.24 -6.82
N LYS A 547 6.16 -20.41 -7.38
CA LYS A 547 4.71 -20.64 -7.33
C LYS A 547 4.33 -21.95 -8.04
N THR A 548 4.93 -22.21 -9.20
CA THR A 548 4.75 -23.47 -9.94
C THR A 548 5.25 -24.66 -9.11
N LEU A 549 6.47 -24.56 -8.54
CA LEU A 549 7.04 -25.62 -7.69
C LEU A 549 6.18 -25.87 -6.45
N MET A 550 5.76 -24.82 -5.75
CA MET A 550 4.88 -24.93 -4.58
C MET A 550 3.60 -25.72 -4.89
N GLN A 551 3.02 -25.55 -6.09
CA GLN A 551 1.80 -26.25 -6.49
C GLN A 551 2.02 -27.68 -6.99
N THR A 552 3.23 -28.03 -7.45
CA THR A 552 3.43 -29.25 -8.25
C THR A 552 4.54 -30.17 -7.75
N MET A 553 5.52 -29.66 -6.99
CA MET A 553 6.73 -30.43 -6.68
C MET A 553 6.44 -31.65 -5.79
N VAL A 554 5.45 -31.56 -4.90
CA VAL A 554 5.09 -32.64 -3.97
C VAL A 554 4.76 -33.95 -4.70
N PHE A 555 4.16 -33.87 -5.89
CA PHE A 555 3.80 -35.04 -6.69
C PHE A 555 5.03 -35.73 -7.33
N HIS A 556 6.15 -35.02 -7.46
CA HIS A 556 7.28 -35.44 -8.29
C HIS A 556 8.51 -35.86 -7.50
N VAL A 557 8.54 -35.57 -6.19
CA VAL A 557 9.69 -35.86 -5.31
C VAL A 557 9.65 -37.25 -4.67
N HIS A 558 8.58 -38.04 -4.85
CA HIS A 558 8.49 -39.41 -4.34
C HIS A 558 9.69 -40.26 -4.80
N ASP A 559 10.25 -41.08 -3.89
CA ASP A 559 11.45 -41.90 -4.10
C ASP A 559 12.74 -41.14 -4.44
N LEU A 560 12.73 -39.80 -4.44
CA LEU A 560 13.91 -38.94 -4.65
C LEU A 560 14.47 -38.36 -3.36
N VAL A 561 13.76 -38.50 -2.25
CA VAL A 561 14.04 -37.83 -0.97
C VAL A 561 13.77 -38.76 0.21
N SER A 562 14.30 -38.43 1.40
CA SER A 562 13.97 -39.14 2.64
C SER A 562 12.52 -38.90 3.05
N HIS A 563 12.03 -39.70 4.00
CA HIS A 563 10.67 -39.54 4.52
C HIS A 563 10.45 -38.17 5.16
N GLU A 564 11.41 -37.71 5.96
CA GLU A 564 11.38 -36.43 6.67
C GLU A 564 11.36 -35.25 5.68
N LEU A 565 12.19 -35.31 4.63
CA LEU A 565 12.19 -34.28 3.59
C LEU A 565 10.89 -34.29 2.77
N PHE A 566 10.30 -35.46 2.52
CA PHE A 566 8.99 -35.55 1.87
C PHE A 566 7.89 -34.90 2.73
N VAL A 567 7.89 -35.15 4.04
CA VAL A 567 6.97 -34.51 5.00
C VAL A 567 7.13 -32.99 4.97
N LEU A 568 8.37 -32.49 4.98
CA LEU A 568 8.64 -31.05 4.86
C LEU A 568 8.12 -30.47 3.55
N VAL A 569 8.39 -31.12 2.41
CA VAL A 569 7.87 -30.70 1.09
C VAL A 569 6.35 -30.65 1.09
N LYS A 570 5.70 -31.70 1.59
CA LYS A 570 4.25 -31.76 1.69
C LYS A 570 3.70 -30.61 2.54
N ALA A 571 4.24 -30.40 3.74
CA ALA A 571 3.78 -29.36 4.65
C ALA A 571 3.86 -27.95 4.04
N VAL A 572 4.99 -27.60 3.40
CA VAL A 572 5.14 -26.27 2.78
C VAL A 572 4.25 -26.09 1.55
N CYS A 573 4.00 -27.16 0.79
CA CYS A 573 3.10 -27.15 -0.37
C CYS A 573 1.64 -26.99 0.06
N ASP A 574 1.19 -27.76 1.06
CA ASP A 574 -0.17 -27.71 1.60
C ASP A 574 -0.48 -26.33 2.20
N MET A 575 0.42 -25.79 3.04
CA MET A 575 0.30 -24.42 3.55
C MET A 575 0.27 -23.41 2.40
N GLY A 576 1.19 -23.54 1.43
CA GLY A 576 1.30 -22.65 0.29
C GLY A 576 0.03 -22.55 -0.55
N ALA A 577 -0.70 -23.66 -0.71
CA ALA A 577 -1.98 -23.67 -1.42
C ALA A 577 -3.05 -22.79 -0.73
N MET A 578 -3.13 -22.85 0.60
CA MET A 578 -4.10 -22.08 1.38
C MET A 578 -3.81 -20.58 1.42
N LEU A 579 -2.55 -20.15 1.28
CA LEU A 579 -2.19 -18.73 1.35
C LEU A 579 -2.54 -17.92 0.10
N TRP A 580 -2.80 -18.58 -1.03
CA TRP A 580 -3.09 -17.93 -2.33
C TRP A 580 -4.58 -17.94 -2.71
N VAL A 581 -5.48 -18.01 -1.73
CA VAL A 581 -6.93 -17.87 -1.93
C VAL A 581 -7.31 -16.41 -2.19
N HIS A 582 -8.35 -16.20 -3.00
CA HIS A 582 -8.88 -14.87 -3.33
C HIS A 582 -10.04 -14.44 -2.42
N GLU A 583 -10.66 -15.41 -1.76
CA GLU A 583 -11.86 -15.32 -0.96
C GLU A 583 -11.74 -16.30 0.21
N ILE A 584 -12.31 -15.96 1.36
CA ILE A 584 -12.37 -16.81 2.55
C ILE A 584 -13.84 -16.98 2.93
N ASP A 585 -14.38 -18.18 2.73
CA ASP A 585 -15.80 -18.49 3.00
C ASP A 585 -16.11 -18.49 4.50
N ASP A 586 -15.30 -19.19 5.29
CA ASP A 586 -15.40 -19.24 6.75
C ASP A 586 -14.06 -18.84 7.35
N MET A 587 -14.00 -17.63 7.91
CA MET A 587 -12.80 -17.11 8.55
C MET A 587 -12.36 -17.96 9.75
N SER A 588 -13.30 -18.51 10.54
CA SER A 588 -12.95 -19.30 11.72
C SER A 588 -12.30 -20.63 11.32
N GLN A 589 -12.90 -21.32 10.34
CA GLN A 589 -12.36 -22.56 9.80
C GLN A 589 -11.01 -22.32 9.11
N TYR A 590 -10.92 -21.30 8.24
CA TYR A 590 -9.69 -20.95 7.55
C TYR A 590 -8.53 -20.66 8.51
N ILE A 591 -8.78 -19.95 9.61
CA ILE A 591 -7.78 -19.68 10.64
C ILE A 591 -7.38 -20.93 11.41
N SER A 592 -8.33 -21.82 11.71
CA SER A 592 -8.05 -23.11 12.34
C SER A 592 -7.13 -23.96 11.46
N ASP A 593 -7.47 -24.11 10.19
CA ASP A 593 -6.68 -24.89 9.23
C ASP A 593 -5.30 -24.27 8.99
N LEU A 594 -5.21 -22.95 8.84
CA LEU A 594 -3.93 -22.26 8.70
C LEU A 594 -3.01 -22.49 9.89
N LYS A 595 -3.52 -22.46 11.12
CA LYS A 595 -2.70 -22.72 12.32
C LYS A 595 -2.13 -24.13 12.30
N ILE A 596 -2.92 -25.13 11.91
CA ILE A 596 -2.47 -26.52 11.77
C ILE A 596 -1.39 -26.61 10.69
N LEU A 597 -1.63 -26.03 9.51
CA LEU A 597 -0.68 -26.07 8.40
C LEU A 597 0.64 -25.36 8.72
N ILE A 598 0.59 -24.23 9.42
CA ILE A 598 1.77 -23.52 9.90
C ILE A 598 2.52 -24.36 10.93
N GLY A 599 1.82 -24.96 11.89
CA GLY A 599 2.41 -25.89 12.86
C GLY A 599 3.15 -27.04 12.17
N ASN A 600 2.48 -27.72 11.23
CA ASN A 600 3.09 -28.79 10.44
C ASN A 600 4.36 -28.35 9.70
N VAL A 601 4.40 -27.13 9.15
CA VAL A 601 5.59 -26.59 8.49
C VAL A 601 6.72 -26.39 9.50
N LEU A 602 6.43 -25.80 10.65
CA LEU A 602 7.45 -25.51 11.67
C LEU A 602 7.98 -26.81 12.29
N ASP A 603 7.11 -27.75 12.63
CA ASP A 603 7.48 -29.06 13.15
C ASP A 603 8.32 -29.84 12.12
N ALA A 604 7.92 -29.88 10.85
CA ALA A 604 8.68 -30.55 9.80
C ALA A 604 10.06 -29.91 9.55
N PHE A 605 10.20 -28.59 9.72
CA PHE A 605 11.52 -27.94 9.74
C PHE A 605 12.31 -28.32 11.00
N GLY A 606 11.66 -28.38 12.16
CA GLY A 606 12.25 -28.81 13.43
C GLY A 606 12.84 -30.23 13.34
N ASP A 607 12.10 -31.15 12.73
CA ASP A 607 12.51 -32.55 12.57
C ASP A 607 13.66 -32.71 11.55
N TYR A 608 13.61 -31.96 10.45
CA TYR A 608 14.59 -32.10 9.36
C TYR A 608 15.88 -31.29 9.59
N ASP A 609 15.76 -30.03 10.02
CA ASP A 609 16.87 -29.09 10.23
C ASP A 609 16.50 -28.07 11.32
N PRO A 610 16.62 -28.47 12.62
CA PRO A 610 16.11 -27.68 13.74
C PRO A 610 16.75 -26.30 13.84
N ALA A 611 17.98 -26.13 13.37
CA ALA A 611 18.67 -24.84 13.37
C ALA A 611 17.94 -23.78 12.54
N LYS A 612 17.15 -24.16 11.52
CA LYS A 612 16.41 -23.21 10.69
C LYS A 612 15.38 -22.41 11.47
N ILE A 613 14.74 -23.00 12.48
CA ILE A 613 13.75 -22.31 13.32
C ILE A 613 14.37 -21.10 14.01
N LEU A 614 15.61 -21.22 14.49
CA LEU A 614 16.34 -20.13 15.15
C LEU A 614 16.96 -19.15 14.13
N LEU A 615 17.57 -19.68 13.06
CA LEU A 615 18.36 -18.87 12.13
C LEU A 615 17.54 -18.16 11.04
N LYS A 616 16.35 -18.66 10.70
CA LYS A 616 15.55 -18.13 9.60
C LYS A 616 14.27 -17.50 10.13
N ILE A 617 14.39 -16.21 10.48
CA ILE A 617 13.28 -15.37 10.99
C ILE A 617 11.97 -15.44 10.20
N LYS A 618 12.03 -15.77 8.91
CA LYS A 618 10.84 -15.91 8.05
C LYS A 618 9.95 -17.08 8.42
N LEU A 619 10.50 -18.12 9.04
CA LEU A 619 9.71 -19.21 9.62
C LEU A 619 8.90 -18.67 10.82
N HIS A 620 9.53 -17.89 11.67
CA HIS A 620 8.85 -17.23 12.79
C HIS A 620 7.83 -16.15 12.37
N LEU A 621 7.83 -15.69 11.12
CA LEU A 621 6.75 -14.84 10.62
C LEU A 621 5.47 -15.63 10.31
N LEU A 622 5.54 -16.96 10.11
CA LEU A 622 4.36 -17.77 9.78
C LEU A 622 3.26 -17.71 10.86
N PRO A 623 3.56 -17.82 12.17
CA PRO A 623 2.54 -17.71 13.22
C PRO A 623 1.78 -16.37 13.26
N HIS A 624 2.26 -15.33 12.56
CA HIS A 624 1.57 -14.04 12.46
C HIS A 624 0.54 -13.99 11.30
N ILE A 625 0.61 -14.93 10.35
CA ILE A 625 -0.32 -14.99 9.20
C ILE A 625 -1.80 -15.09 9.62
N PRO A 626 -2.19 -15.89 10.63
CA PRO A 626 -3.57 -15.96 11.06
C PRO A 626 -4.14 -14.60 11.50
N GLU A 627 -3.37 -13.80 12.25
CA GLU A 627 -3.81 -12.45 12.63
C GLU A 627 -3.97 -11.55 11.38
N ASP A 628 -3.05 -11.65 10.42
CA ASP A 628 -3.12 -10.86 9.19
C ASP A 628 -4.34 -11.22 8.33
N ALA A 629 -4.70 -12.49 8.27
CA ALA A 629 -5.88 -12.93 7.54
C ALA A 629 -7.17 -12.35 8.14
N VAL A 630 -7.28 -12.30 9.47
CA VAL A 630 -8.42 -11.66 10.14
C VAL A 630 -8.44 -10.16 9.91
N ARG A 631 -7.28 -9.51 10.02
CA ARG A 631 -7.16 -8.04 9.91
C ARG A 631 -7.35 -7.55 8.49
N PHE A 632 -6.74 -8.19 7.50
CA PHE A 632 -6.66 -7.69 6.14
C PHE A 632 -7.41 -8.54 5.09
N GLY A 633 -8.01 -9.67 5.51
CA GLY A 633 -8.66 -10.62 4.59
C GLY A 633 -7.64 -11.52 3.88
N PRO A 634 -7.96 -12.01 2.66
CA PRO A 634 -7.06 -12.89 1.91
C PRO A 634 -5.67 -12.28 1.71
N LEU A 635 -4.61 -13.01 2.06
CA LEU A 635 -3.23 -12.48 2.05
C LEU A 635 -2.73 -12.06 0.67
N ILE A 636 -3.31 -12.62 -0.39
CA ILE A 636 -2.98 -12.22 -1.77
C ILE A 636 -3.24 -10.74 -2.03
N ARG A 637 -4.12 -10.09 -1.24
CA ARG A 637 -4.39 -8.65 -1.31
C ARG A 637 -3.24 -7.78 -0.82
N ASN A 638 -2.33 -8.34 -0.02
CA ASN A 638 -1.12 -7.67 0.48
C ASN A 638 0.15 -8.07 -0.30
N SER A 639 0.02 -8.86 -1.37
CA SER A 639 1.15 -9.24 -2.22
C SER A 639 1.75 -8.03 -2.94
N THR A 640 3.08 -7.96 -2.99
CA THR A 640 3.79 -6.83 -3.62
C THR A 640 4.12 -7.03 -5.10
N GLU A 641 3.59 -8.09 -5.72
CA GLU A 641 3.91 -8.45 -7.12
C GLU A 641 3.59 -7.33 -8.13
N VAL A 642 2.48 -6.61 -7.96
CA VAL A 642 2.09 -5.52 -8.90
C VAL A 642 3.06 -4.34 -8.81
N PHE A 643 3.47 -3.94 -7.61
CA PHE A 643 4.44 -2.87 -7.37
C PHE A 643 5.83 -3.24 -7.94
N GLU A 644 6.22 -4.50 -7.75
CA GLU A 644 7.46 -5.06 -8.30
C GLU A 644 7.45 -5.14 -9.83
N CYS A 645 6.29 -5.39 -10.44
CA CYS A 645 6.12 -5.32 -11.88
C CYS A 645 6.23 -3.86 -12.37
N PHE A 646 5.64 -2.93 -11.62
CA PHE A 646 5.64 -1.49 -11.91
C PHE A 646 7.04 -0.87 -11.88
N ASN A 647 7.97 -1.43 -11.10
CA ASN A 647 9.39 -1.05 -11.11
C ASN A 647 10.02 -1.07 -12.54
N ALA A 648 9.48 -1.84 -13.49
CA ALA A 648 9.93 -1.81 -14.89
C ALA A 648 9.69 -0.44 -15.56
N ILE A 649 8.57 0.20 -15.27
CA ILE A 649 8.21 1.54 -15.79
C ILE A 649 9.17 2.57 -15.19
N PHE A 650 9.39 2.50 -13.88
CA PHE A 650 10.39 3.33 -13.20
C PHE A 650 11.79 3.21 -13.83
N ARG A 651 12.26 2.00 -14.13
CA ARG A 651 13.59 1.80 -14.75
C ARG A 651 13.71 2.49 -16.10
N LEU A 652 12.67 2.41 -16.93
CA LEU A 652 12.62 3.17 -18.18
C LEU A 652 12.67 4.68 -17.89
N CYS A 653 11.97 5.14 -16.84
CA CYS A 653 11.98 6.52 -16.36
C CYS A 653 13.36 7.00 -15.88
N SER A 654 14.15 6.13 -15.27
CA SER A 654 15.51 6.46 -14.82
C SER A 654 16.50 6.46 -16.00
N ILE A 655 16.53 5.39 -16.81
CA ILE A 655 17.48 5.20 -17.92
C ILE A 655 17.45 6.35 -18.94
N LEU A 656 16.25 6.79 -19.34
CA LEU A 656 16.08 7.85 -20.36
C LEU A 656 15.96 9.26 -19.76
N SER A 657 16.32 9.46 -18.49
CA SER A 657 16.45 10.81 -17.88
C SER A 657 17.77 11.47 -18.28
N ASN A 658 17.94 12.77 -17.97
CA ASN A 658 19.23 13.45 -18.17
C ASN A 658 20.23 13.21 -17.02
N HIS A 659 19.80 12.49 -15.97
CA HIS A 659 20.57 12.16 -14.77
C HIS A 659 21.07 13.34 -13.92
N GLN A 660 20.67 14.59 -14.22
CA GLN A 660 21.05 15.77 -13.42
C GLN A 660 20.20 15.90 -12.15
N ALA A 661 18.91 15.60 -12.26
CA ALA A 661 17.98 15.58 -11.12
C ALA A 661 17.04 14.36 -11.25
N PRO A 662 17.56 13.12 -11.05
CA PRO A 662 16.82 11.90 -11.33
C PRO A 662 15.45 11.85 -10.64
N SER A 663 15.38 12.24 -9.36
CA SER A 663 14.14 12.29 -8.60
C SER A 663 13.07 13.19 -9.26
N ARG A 664 13.45 14.41 -9.66
CA ARG A 664 12.57 15.37 -10.33
C ARG A 664 12.10 14.85 -11.69
N ASP A 665 13.03 14.43 -12.53
CA ASP A 665 12.74 14.04 -13.91
C ASP A 665 11.84 12.81 -13.98
N ILE A 666 12.05 11.86 -13.07
CA ILE A 666 11.23 10.66 -12.94
C ILE A 666 9.83 11.03 -12.47
N ALA A 667 9.72 11.83 -11.40
CA ALA A 667 8.43 12.29 -10.88
C ALA A 667 7.62 13.07 -11.93
N MET A 668 8.27 14.00 -12.65
CA MET A 668 7.69 14.75 -13.76
C MET A 668 7.15 13.85 -14.88
N LYS A 669 7.86 12.76 -15.18
CA LYS A 669 7.43 11.83 -16.21
C LYS A 669 6.22 11.01 -15.75
N PHE A 670 6.22 10.52 -14.51
CA PHE A 670 5.06 9.82 -13.95
C PHE A 670 3.84 10.74 -13.88
N ALA A 671 4.00 12.01 -13.49
CA ALA A 671 2.91 12.99 -13.52
C ALA A 671 2.34 13.19 -14.95
N SER A 672 3.19 13.07 -15.98
CA SER A 672 2.75 13.13 -17.38
C SER A 672 2.01 11.87 -17.84
N MET A 673 2.42 10.69 -17.36
CA MET A 673 1.72 9.43 -17.60
C MET A 673 0.34 9.43 -16.94
N ASP A 674 0.26 9.86 -15.67
CA ASP A 674 -0.98 10.00 -14.92
C ASP A 674 -1.95 10.99 -15.58
N ARG A 675 -1.45 12.13 -16.06
CA ARG A 675 -2.27 13.08 -16.82
C ARG A 675 -2.87 12.44 -18.07
N MET A 676 -2.06 11.75 -18.86
CA MET A 676 -2.53 11.08 -20.07
C MET A 676 -3.57 10.00 -19.73
N LYS A 677 -3.30 9.18 -18.70
CA LYS A 677 -4.24 8.19 -18.16
C LYS A 677 -5.58 8.84 -17.78
N HIS A 678 -5.54 9.94 -17.03
CA HIS A 678 -6.71 10.70 -16.58
C HIS A 678 -7.55 11.20 -17.75
N VAL A 679 -6.90 11.81 -18.75
CA VAL A 679 -7.57 12.34 -19.95
C VAL A 679 -8.22 11.22 -20.78
N LEU A 680 -7.51 10.12 -21.03
CA LEU A 680 -8.04 9.01 -21.84
C LEU A 680 -9.20 8.27 -21.18
N SER A 681 -9.25 8.26 -19.84
CA SER A 681 -10.32 7.61 -19.07
C SER A 681 -11.54 8.49 -18.81
N GLY A 682 -11.57 9.70 -19.38
CA GLY A 682 -12.69 10.63 -19.18
C GLY A 682 -12.69 11.32 -17.83
N GLY A 683 -11.51 11.40 -17.20
CA GLY A 683 -11.32 12.16 -15.99
C GLY A 683 -11.71 13.62 -16.14
N PHE A 684 -12.37 14.16 -15.12
CA PHE A 684 -12.78 15.55 -15.06
C PHE A 684 -11.65 16.42 -14.47
N TRP A 685 -11.51 17.64 -14.96
CA TRP A 685 -10.64 18.67 -14.38
C TRP A 685 -11.31 20.05 -14.50
N LYS A 686 -10.87 21.01 -13.70
CA LYS A 686 -11.40 22.37 -13.75
C LYS A 686 -10.84 23.13 -14.95
N ALA A 687 -11.70 23.72 -15.75
CA ALA A 687 -11.31 24.64 -16.82
C ALA A 687 -10.73 25.93 -16.21
N ALA A 688 -9.60 26.38 -16.75
CA ALA A 688 -8.83 27.49 -16.17
C ALA A 688 -9.56 28.85 -16.25
N ASP A 689 -10.52 28.97 -17.16
CA ASP A 689 -11.26 30.18 -17.51
C ASP A 689 -12.65 30.26 -16.88
N THR A 690 -13.33 29.12 -16.69
CA THR A 690 -14.73 29.10 -16.21
C THR A 690 -14.91 28.49 -14.81
N ASP A 691 -13.87 27.85 -14.24
CA ASP A 691 -13.96 27.00 -13.04
C ASP A 691 -14.96 25.82 -13.16
N GLU A 692 -15.44 25.55 -14.38
CA GLU A 692 -16.34 24.42 -14.67
C GLU A 692 -15.54 23.12 -14.78
N TRP A 693 -16.18 22.01 -14.41
CA TRP A 693 -15.60 20.68 -14.58
C TRP A 693 -15.79 20.21 -16.02
N VAL A 694 -14.68 20.05 -16.74
CA VAL A 694 -14.64 19.58 -18.14
C VAL A 694 -13.95 18.22 -18.23
N CYS A 695 -14.19 17.50 -19.32
CA CYS A 695 -13.54 16.23 -19.63
C CYS A 695 -13.11 16.20 -21.11
N ALA A 696 -12.39 15.14 -21.51
CA ALA A 696 -11.90 15.03 -22.88
C ALA A 696 -13.02 14.81 -23.91
N GLY A 697 -12.78 15.27 -25.14
CA GLY A 697 -13.70 15.13 -26.26
C GLY A 697 -13.91 13.66 -26.68
N PRO A 698 -15.02 13.34 -27.36
CA PRO A 698 -15.45 11.96 -27.64
C PRO A 698 -14.39 11.11 -28.37
N ASN A 699 -13.61 11.68 -29.28
CA ASN A 699 -12.58 10.91 -30.01
C ASN A 699 -11.37 10.58 -29.14
N VAL A 700 -11.09 11.37 -28.10
CA VAL A 700 -10.04 11.06 -27.11
C VAL A 700 -10.50 9.92 -26.22
N LEU A 701 -11.73 9.97 -25.72
CA LEU A 701 -12.33 8.92 -24.88
C LEU A 701 -12.44 7.58 -25.61
N ALA A 702 -12.69 7.62 -26.92
CA ALA A 702 -12.74 6.44 -27.76
C ALA A 702 -11.42 5.65 -27.80
N VAL A 703 -10.27 6.28 -27.51
CA VAL A 703 -8.95 5.60 -27.51
C VAL A 703 -8.91 4.50 -26.46
N LEU A 704 -9.28 4.79 -25.21
CA LEU A 704 -9.26 3.78 -24.15
C LEU A 704 -10.31 2.70 -24.40
N LYS A 705 -11.49 3.07 -24.90
CA LYS A 705 -12.60 2.14 -25.13
C LYS A 705 -12.38 1.18 -26.31
N ASN A 706 -11.81 1.69 -27.41
CA ASN A 706 -11.81 0.98 -28.69
C ASN A 706 -10.43 0.43 -29.10
N MET A 707 -9.35 0.75 -28.36
CA MET A 707 -7.99 0.33 -28.74
C MET A 707 -7.37 -0.61 -27.70
N PRO A 708 -7.55 -1.94 -27.83
CA PRO A 708 -6.97 -2.93 -26.91
C PRO A 708 -5.45 -2.82 -26.73
N ILE A 709 -4.74 -2.37 -27.77
CA ILE A 709 -3.30 -2.11 -27.68
C ILE A 709 -2.95 -1.04 -26.64
N ILE A 710 -3.76 0.02 -26.53
CA ILE A 710 -3.55 1.10 -25.55
C ILE A 710 -3.93 0.61 -24.15
N GLN A 711 -5.07 -0.09 -24.01
CA GLN A 711 -5.49 -0.72 -22.75
C GLN A 711 -4.36 -1.58 -22.16
N ARG A 712 -3.78 -2.46 -23.00
CA ARG A 712 -2.68 -3.34 -22.61
C ARG A 712 -1.45 -2.55 -22.15
N HIS A 713 -1.07 -1.47 -22.84
CA HIS A 713 0.08 -0.65 -22.47
C HIS A 713 -0.13 0.22 -21.23
N LEU A 714 -1.38 0.60 -20.93
CA LEU A 714 -1.77 1.24 -19.68
C LEU A 714 -1.87 0.24 -18.52
N GLY A 715 -1.72 -1.06 -18.80
CA GLY A 715 -1.94 -2.11 -17.83
C GLY A 715 -3.38 -2.09 -17.30
N TRP A 716 -4.34 -1.74 -18.15
CA TRP A 716 -5.76 -1.67 -17.85
C TRP A 716 -6.50 -2.76 -18.62
N VAL A 717 -7.36 -3.50 -17.93
CA VAL A 717 -8.23 -4.51 -18.51
C VAL A 717 -9.66 -4.16 -18.09
N PRO A 718 -10.59 -4.03 -19.05
CA PRO A 718 -11.98 -3.76 -18.72
C PRO A 718 -12.53 -4.92 -17.87
N PRO A 719 -13.40 -4.66 -16.88
CA PRO A 719 -14.05 -5.71 -16.11
C PRO A 719 -14.71 -6.72 -17.07
N HIS A 720 -14.29 -7.98 -17.00
CA HIS A 720 -14.92 -9.08 -17.72
C HIS A 720 -15.85 -9.83 -16.77
N SER A 721 -17.07 -10.11 -17.20
CA SER A 721 -17.92 -11.10 -16.57
C SER A 721 -17.33 -12.49 -16.84
N LEU A 722 -16.81 -13.15 -15.81
CA LEU A 722 -16.44 -14.56 -15.91
C LEU A 722 -17.72 -15.37 -16.11
N ILE A 723 -17.80 -16.10 -17.23
CA ILE A 723 -18.88 -17.06 -17.48
C ILE A 723 -18.36 -18.43 -17.03
N PRO A 724 -18.97 -19.09 -16.03
CA PRO A 724 -18.57 -20.44 -15.62
C PRO A 724 -18.51 -21.40 -16.82
N GLY A 725 -17.45 -22.21 -16.91
CA GLY A 725 -17.23 -23.17 -18.00
C GLY A 725 -16.58 -22.60 -19.27
N ASN A 726 -16.27 -21.30 -19.32
CA ASN A 726 -15.62 -20.69 -20.47
C ASN A 726 -14.12 -20.47 -20.21
N HIS A 727 -13.27 -21.19 -20.95
CA HIS A 727 -11.83 -20.94 -20.97
C HIS A 727 -11.56 -19.66 -21.77
N SER A 728 -11.63 -18.51 -21.12
CA SER A 728 -11.01 -17.31 -21.67
C SER A 728 -9.50 -17.44 -21.49
N PRO A 729 -8.68 -17.46 -22.56
CA PRO A 729 -7.25 -17.29 -22.39
C PRO A 729 -7.07 -15.98 -21.65
N ILE A 730 -6.55 -16.02 -20.43
CA ILE A 730 -6.22 -14.83 -19.66
C ILE A 730 -5.33 -14.01 -20.58
N ILE A 731 -5.87 -12.91 -21.13
CA ILE A 731 -5.05 -11.93 -21.83
C ILE A 731 -4.03 -11.55 -20.78
N PRO A 732 -2.73 -11.84 -20.98
CA PRO A 732 -1.78 -11.45 -19.98
C PRO A 732 -1.89 -9.93 -19.90
N CYS A 733 -2.41 -9.43 -18.77
CA CYS A 733 -1.83 -8.24 -18.16
C CYS A 733 -0.32 -8.39 -18.37
N ILE A 734 0.39 -7.33 -18.74
CA ILE A 734 1.83 -7.39 -19.05
C ILE A 734 2.64 -7.68 -17.77
N VAL A 735 2.28 -8.72 -17.04
CA VAL A 735 3.03 -9.41 -16.03
C VAL A 735 3.74 -10.50 -16.83
N ASN A 736 5.05 -10.34 -17.00
CA ASN A 736 6.02 -11.41 -17.30
C ASN A 736 6.60 -11.65 -18.70
N ASN A 737 6.31 -10.91 -19.76
CA ASN A 737 7.03 -11.18 -21.02
C ASN A 737 8.48 -10.65 -21.10
N ASN A 738 8.99 -9.88 -20.12
CA ASN A 738 10.41 -9.42 -20.16
C ASN A 738 11.08 -9.12 -18.81
N LEU A 739 10.58 -9.63 -17.68
CA LEU A 739 11.30 -9.49 -16.39
C LEU A 739 12.40 -10.56 -16.27
N ARG A 740 13.56 -10.30 -16.86
CA ARG A 740 14.82 -10.84 -16.30
C ARG A 740 15.07 -10.12 -14.96
N LYS A 741 14.51 -10.62 -13.86
CA LYS A 741 15.03 -10.29 -12.51
C LYS A 741 16.43 -10.92 -12.43
N CYS A 742 17.46 -10.15 -12.79
CA CYS A 742 18.85 -10.55 -12.59
C CYS A 742 19.17 -10.55 -11.09
N ARG A 743 19.45 -11.76 -10.58
CA ARG A 743 20.20 -12.15 -9.36
C ARG A 743 19.88 -11.37 -8.07
N GLY A 744 19.50 -12.10 -7.03
CA GLY A 744 19.73 -11.62 -5.66
C GLY A 744 21.24 -11.55 -5.44
N SER A 745 21.76 -10.39 -5.07
CA SER A 745 23.10 -10.31 -4.51
C SER A 745 23.05 -10.88 -3.09
N ASN A 746 23.89 -11.87 -2.86
CA ASN A 746 24.46 -12.16 -1.55
C ASN A 746 25.00 -10.84 -0.98
N LEU A 747 24.32 -10.28 0.00
CA LEU A 747 24.95 -9.47 1.03
C LEU A 747 25.14 -10.45 2.19
N GLY A 748 26.37 -10.56 2.66
CA GLY A 748 26.91 -11.73 3.32
C GLY A 748 26.12 -12.20 4.55
N ASP A 749 25.57 -13.40 4.46
CA ASP A 749 25.82 -14.37 5.52
C ASP A 749 27.31 -14.72 5.35
N SER A 750 28.15 -14.13 6.20
CA SER A 750 29.51 -14.63 6.39
C SER A 750 29.38 -16.11 6.71
N GLY A 751 29.92 -16.95 5.83
CA GLY A 751 30.00 -18.37 6.06
C GLY A 751 30.73 -18.64 7.37
N THR A 752 30.07 -19.39 8.22
CA THR A 752 30.68 -20.50 8.93
C THR A 752 29.71 -21.67 8.77
N GLU A 753 30.31 -22.82 8.50
CA GLU A 753 29.71 -24.11 8.14
C GLU A 753 28.44 -24.51 8.89
#